data_AF-A0A2V8QL46-F1
#
_entry.id   AF-A0A2V8QL46-F1
#
_cell.length_a   1.000
_cell.length_b   1.000
_cell.length_c   1.000
_cell.angle_alpha   90.00
_cell.angle_beta   90.00
_cell.angle_gamma   90.00
#
_symmetry.space_group_name_H-M   'P 1'
#
loop_
_entity.id
_entity.type
_entity.pdbx_description
1 polymer ?
#
loop_
_entity_poly.entity_id
_entity_poly.type
_entity_poly.pdbx_seq_one_letter_code
_entity_poly.pdbx_strand_id
1 'polypeptide(L)'
;MRAEAEAQFRQEADTLRRAAEELARKRVEADAARRLAEEHTRKQLEAEARQRAEEEAKRHAEDQMRREVELEMQRRVEEQARQLAAAEVRKRLEDEARQQIESEARKRAEEDARRRAEEETAQRAGRQTHRLFEGEVRIVEQDPLRLPPTDAFLLEAEERRRVEEERLQEEHQALLRAADDVARRRREVEQSRIKAEEEARLLVEAQERIRIEEENRRKVTEERQHLEIEARRRAEEERQRFEEARQRTIEDQKRREDEARRKAEDESKLLAEAQERIRAEEEVRHLAELQRQRLEQEARIRAEQERRRLEEAQQRAMIEQQQLVETARLRAEEEARLLVAAQQRIQAEEEARIQAVTQRERLEQEALALEEGRKRSEETLRRTAEEQRRVEEEARRLAEEEGQRLTELEAVRKRAEDQARQRAEVEQRIRAEIEALHKAEEEQRIRIESETRRRSEAEVKLREEKARRQTEENARIQAEREAFLAEEARLKSEEEARRRTEDEARFNAERDARQRAEEEARRREEDAERQRIELEQRLRLEAEAQRQADEEYRLRAEAEAQRQADEEYRLRAEEEARIREEDERFRKIQEEAQRQAEEIDRHQSERAQLLADERAFGLESQESVVDNSADSAPEEVWGEVALTKSTSEVAEPVVQKRVEAPASVQSADKGIDVVRAEKGIAPIGEDSDIPAELLHRLNSTSTVERSGALTDISRLGGEDSFRLISKAFDDPSPDVRNAAARALYSLQADRAASFTRALREGTPERRRNIGSSLASSGLASDAIANLTGESREKTYDAFSLLFLMAKAGEVQPLMKAIEDYPNIEVRLAVVKLLALSGQPEIVPAFRRLAVRGSLPSEVRSAVMEAIAIYQISSQNRETAPSAA
;
A
#
# COMPACT_ATOMS: atom_id res chain seq x y z
N MET A 1 80.48 -3.63 -50.91
CA MET A 1 80.84 -4.47 -49.75
C MET A 1 80.77 -3.71 -48.43
N ARG A 2 81.86 -3.08 -47.93
CA ARG A 2 81.87 -2.52 -46.54
C ARG A 2 80.79 -1.47 -46.25
N ALA A 3 80.58 -0.50 -47.15
CA ALA A 3 79.57 0.55 -46.94
C ALA A 3 78.12 0.02 -46.94
N GLU A 4 77.84 -1.05 -47.70
CA GLU A 4 76.52 -1.70 -47.71
C GLU A 4 76.29 -2.50 -46.43
N ALA A 5 77.32 -3.17 -45.91
CA ALA A 5 77.25 -3.86 -44.61
C ALA A 5 77.05 -2.87 -43.44
N GLU A 6 77.69 -1.69 -43.47
CA GLU A 6 77.38 -0.61 -42.51
C GLU A 6 75.96 -0.08 -42.66
N ALA A 7 75.45 0.08 -43.88
CA ALA A 7 74.08 0.54 -44.12
C ALA A 7 73.05 -0.48 -43.61
N GLN A 8 73.27 -1.77 -43.85
CA GLN A 8 72.44 -2.87 -43.33
C GLN A 8 72.49 -2.91 -41.80
N PHE A 9 73.67 -2.87 -41.18
CA PHE A 9 73.79 -2.89 -39.71
C PHE A 9 73.14 -1.66 -39.04
N ARG A 10 73.17 -0.49 -39.70
CA ARG A 10 72.42 0.70 -39.23
C ARG A 10 70.91 0.53 -39.35
N GLN A 11 70.41 -0.09 -40.43
CA GLN A 11 68.98 -0.41 -40.57
C GLN A 11 68.53 -1.48 -39.55
N GLU A 12 69.34 -2.49 -39.25
CA GLU A 12 69.07 -3.47 -38.19
C GLU A 12 69.08 -2.80 -36.81
N ALA A 13 70.04 -1.92 -36.51
CA ALA A 13 70.08 -1.16 -35.27
C ALA A 13 68.85 -0.24 -35.11
N ASP A 14 68.43 0.46 -36.16
CA ASP A 14 67.24 1.31 -36.15
C ASP A 14 65.93 0.51 -36.02
N THR A 15 65.81 -0.67 -36.64
CA THR A 15 64.62 -1.52 -36.48
C THR A 15 64.56 -2.14 -35.09
N LEU A 16 65.68 -2.64 -34.54
CA LEU A 16 65.77 -3.11 -33.15
C LEU A 16 65.46 -1.99 -32.14
N ARG A 17 65.92 -0.77 -32.39
CA ARG A 17 65.60 0.40 -31.57
C ARG A 17 64.11 0.72 -31.60
N ARG A 18 63.47 0.75 -32.77
CA ARG A 18 62.01 0.96 -32.90
C ARG A 18 61.21 -0.14 -32.21
N ALA A 19 61.65 -1.40 -32.32
CA ALA A 19 61.02 -2.53 -31.62
C ALA A 19 61.15 -2.42 -30.09
N ALA A 20 62.30 -1.94 -29.58
CA ALA A 20 62.50 -1.67 -28.16
C ALA A 20 61.64 -0.49 -27.67
N GLU A 21 61.52 0.58 -28.47
CA GLU A 21 60.66 1.73 -28.18
C GLU A 21 59.16 1.36 -28.20
N GLU A 22 58.71 0.47 -29.10
CA GLU A 22 57.37 -0.13 -29.05
C GLU A 22 57.15 -1.00 -27.81
N LEU A 23 58.10 -1.88 -27.47
CA LEU A 23 58.01 -2.73 -26.28
C LEU A 23 57.97 -1.91 -24.99
N ALA A 24 58.65 -0.77 -24.94
CA ALA A 24 58.56 0.18 -23.83
C ALA A 24 57.15 0.81 -23.74
N ARG A 25 56.57 1.27 -24.86
CA ARG A 25 55.20 1.82 -24.90
C ARG A 25 54.17 0.79 -24.46
N LYS A 26 54.21 -0.42 -25.04
CA LYS A 26 53.29 -1.52 -24.72
C LYS A 26 53.37 -1.98 -23.26
N ARG A 27 54.52 -1.83 -22.60
CA ARG A 27 54.66 -2.04 -21.14
C ARG A 27 53.98 -0.93 -20.33
N VAL A 28 54.21 0.34 -20.67
CA VAL A 28 53.57 1.48 -20.00
C VAL A 28 52.05 1.43 -20.16
N GLU A 29 51.55 1.07 -21.34
CA GLU A 29 50.12 0.84 -21.62
C GLU A 29 49.55 -0.31 -20.78
N ALA A 30 50.26 -1.45 -20.69
CA ALA A 30 49.83 -2.59 -19.87
C ALA A 30 49.83 -2.28 -18.36
N ASP A 31 50.82 -1.56 -17.85
CA ASP A 31 50.87 -1.17 -16.44
C ASP A 31 49.86 -0.06 -16.10
N ALA A 32 49.52 0.82 -17.05
CA ALA A 32 48.40 1.75 -16.91
C ALA A 32 47.04 1.01 -16.86
N ALA A 33 46.82 0.04 -17.76
CA ALA A 33 45.62 -0.78 -17.78
C ALA A 33 45.46 -1.60 -16.48
N ARG A 34 46.56 -2.14 -15.93
CA ARG A 34 46.57 -2.82 -14.63
C ARG A 34 46.16 -1.90 -13.50
N ARG A 35 46.75 -0.69 -13.40
CA ARG A 35 46.38 0.28 -12.36
C ARG A 35 44.91 0.68 -12.41
N LEU A 36 44.33 0.85 -13.61
CA LEU A 36 42.91 1.12 -13.76
C LEU A 36 42.02 -0.05 -13.30
N ALA A 37 42.43 -1.31 -13.56
CA ALA A 37 41.73 -2.49 -13.07
C ALA A 37 41.86 -2.67 -11.54
N GLU A 38 43.05 -2.41 -10.97
CA GLU A 38 43.30 -2.42 -9.52
C GLU A 38 42.50 -1.31 -8.81
N GLU A 39 42.42 -0.11 -9.40
CA GLU A 39 41.61 0.99 -8.87
C GLU A 39 40.11 0.70 -8.96
N HIS A 40 39.64 0.09 -10.06
CA HIS A 40 38.24 -0.31 -10.24
C HIS A 40 37.83 -1.39 -9.22
N THR A 41 38.62 -2.46 -9.10
CA THR A 41 38.36 -3.54 -8.13
C THR A 41 38.45 -3.04 -6.69
N ARG A 42 39.40 -2.16 -6.37
CA ARG A 42 39.44 -1.47 -5.06
C ARG A 42 38.18 -0.65 -4.80
N LYS A 43 37.69 0.13 -5.77
CA LYS A 43 36.45 0.92 -5.63
C LYS A 43 35.21 0.03 -5.45
N GLN A 44 35.15 -1.12 -6.13
CA GLN A 44 34.09 -2.10 -5.93
C GLN A 44 34.12 -2.71 -4.51
N LEU A 45 35.29 -3.16 -4.04
CA LEU A 45 35.46 -3.68 -2.69
C LEU A 45 35.16 -2.64 -1.60
N GLU A 46 35.53 -1.37 -1.82
CA GLU A 46 35.23 -0.26 -0.90
C GLU A 46 33.73 0.08 -0.90
N ALA A 47 33.05 -0.02 -2.05
CA ALA A 47 31.59 0.12 -2.14
C ALA A 47 30.84 -1.03 -1.46
N GLU A 48 31.24 -2.28 -1.69
CA GLU A 48 30.67 -3.45 -1.01
C GLU A 48 30.87 -3.38 0.50
N ALA A 49 32.06 -3.00 0.97
CA ALA A 49 32.34 -2.84 2.39
C ALA A 49 31.46 -1.76 3.05
N ARG A 50 31.22 -0.64 2.35
CA ARG A 50 30.29 0.41 2.80
C ARG A 50 28.84 -0.08 2.83
N GLN A 51 28.39 -0.80 1.80
CA GLN A 51 27.03 -1.35 1.75
C GLN A 51 26.79 -2.35 2.89
N ARG A 52 27.74 -3.26 3.17
CA ARG A 52 27.63 -4.21 4.29
C ARG A 52 27.58 -3.48 5.63
N ALA A 53 28.44 -2.48 5.86
CA ALA A 53 28.41 -1.67 7.08
C ALA A 53 27.10 -0.87 7.24
N GLU A 54 26.52 -0.36 6.13
CA GLU A 54 25.24 0.34 6.14
C GLU A 54 24.06 -0.62 6.40
N GLU A 55 24.10 -1.84 5.86
CA GLU A 55 23.12 -2.89 6.16
C GLU A 55 23.21 -3.38 7.62
N GLU A 56 24.42 -3.61 8.14
CA GLU A 56 24.64 -4.00 9.54
C GLU A 56 24.15 -2.90 10.50
N ALA A 57 24.42 -1.63 10.20
CA ALA A 57 23.89 -0.50 10.95
C ALA A 57 22.35 -0.41 10.91
N LYS A 58 21.73 -0.64 9.74
CA LYS A 58 20.26 -0.67 9.61
C LYS A 58 19.64 -1.83 10.38
N ARG A 59 20.19 -3.04 10.28
CA ARG A 59 19.74 -4.22 11.04
C ARG A 59 19.85 -3.99 12.55
N HIS A 60 20.95 -3.40 13.02
CA HIS A 60 21.10 -3.06 14.44
C HIS A 60 20.06 -2.01 14.90
N ALA A 61 19.76 -0.99 14.08
CA ALA A 61 18.74 0.00 14.38
C ALA A 61 17.31 -0.60 14.38
N GLU A 62 17.00 -1.48 13.43
CA GLU A 62 15.73 -2.22 13.40
C GLU A 62 15.60 -3.15 14.61
N ASP A 63 16.64 -3.88 14.98
CA ASP A 63 16.65 -4.75 16.16
C ASP A 63 16.48 -3.97 17.47
N GLN A 64 17.04 -2.77 17.57
CA GLN A 64 16.81 -1.87 18.70
C GLN A 64 15.34 -1.42 18.76
N MET A 65 14.78 -0.91 17.67
CA MET A 65 13.36 -0.51 17.63
C MET A 65 12.41 -1.69 17.89
N ARG A 66 12.72 -2.89 17.36
CA ARG A 66 11.96 -4.12 17.64
C ARG A 66 11.97 -4.45 19.13
N ARG A 67 13.13 -4.40 19.79
CA ARG A 67 13.26 -4.65 21.23
C ARG A 67 12.56 -3.59 22.08
N GLU A 68 12.62 -2.32 21.68
CA GLU A 68 11.91 -1.23 22.38
C GLU A 68 10.38 -1.39 22.28
N VAL A 69 9.86 -1.68 21.08
CA VAL A 69 8.43 -1.97 20.87
C VAL A 69 7.99 -3.25 21.59
N GLU A 70 8.83 -4.30 21.60
CA GLU A 70 8.54 -5.53 22.34
C GLU A 70 8.49 -5.28 23.86
N LEU A 71 9.46 -4.54 24.40
CA LEU A 71 9.47 -4.16 25.82
C LEU A 71 8.28 -3.26 26.20
N GLU A 72 7.87 -2.35 25.33
CA GLU A 72 6.66 -1.55 25.57
C GLU A 72 5.39 -2.40 25.52
N MET A 73 5.28 -3.34 24.57
CA MET A 73 4.17 -4.28 24.49
C MET A 73 4.12 -5.20 25.73
N GLN A 74 5.27 -5.75 26.15
CA GLN A 74 5.37 -6.57 27.37
C GLN A 74 4.94 -5.78 28.61
N ARG A 75 5.36 -4.50 28.75
CA ARG A 75 4.90 -3.62 29.84
C ARG A 75 3.39 -3.40 29.81
N ARG A 76 2.81 -3.09 28.65
CA ARG A 76 1.35 -2.88 28.51
C ARG A 76 0.56 -4.14 28.87
N VAL A 77 1.05 -5.33 28.49
CA VAL A 77 0.45 -6.63 28.87
C VAL A 77 0.59 -6.89 30.36
N GLU A 78 1.75 -6.61 30.97
CA GLU A 78 1.96 -6.77 32.41
C GLU A 78 1.09 -5.80 33.23
N GLU A 79 0.96 -4.54 32.79
CA GLU A 79 0.09 -3.54 33.41
C GLU A 79 -1.39 -3.94 33.31
N GLN A 80 -1.84 -4.45 32.16
CA GLN A 80 -3.20 -5.00 32.03
C GLN A 80 -3.43 -6.21 32.94
N ALA A 81 -2.47 -7.13 33.04
CA ALA A 81 -2.56 -8.27 33.96
C ALA A 81 -2.61 -7.82 35.43
N ARG A 82 -1.80 -6.82 35.81
CA ARG A 82 -1.82 -6.20 37.15
C ARG A 82 -3.15 -5.48 37.43
N GLN A 83 -3.72 -4.78 36.47
CA GLN A 83 -5.03 -4.11 36.59
C GLN A 83 -6.17 -5.13 36.78
N LEU A 84 -6.17 -6.23 36.01
CA LEU A 84 -7.15 -7.30 36.17
C LEU A 84 -7.04 -7.98 37.53
N ALA A 85 -5.81 -8.32 37.97
CA ALA A 85 -5.58 -8.89 39.30
C ALA A 85 -6.02 -7.94 40.44
N ALA A 86 -5.73 -6.64 40.32
CA ALA A 86 -6.19 -5.64 41.28
C ALA A 86 -7.72 -5.50 41.30
N ALA A 87 -8.38 -5.59 40.14
CA ALA A 87 -9.84 -5.59 40.05
C ALA A 87 -10.48 -6.85 40.66
N GLU A 88 -9.86 -8.02 40.51
CA GLU A 88 -10.30 -9.24 41.20
C GLU A 88 -10.15 -9.15 42.71
N VAL A 89 -9.00 -8.70 43.22
CA VAL A 89 -8.78 -8.51 44.67
C VAL A 89 -9.78 -7.50 45.23
N ARG A 90 -10.00 -6.39 44.52
CA ARG A 90 -11.00 -5.38 44.90
C ARG A 90 -12.42 -5.96 44.95
N LYS A 91 -12.83 -6.77 43.97
CA LYS A 91 -14.14 -7.44 43.98
C LYS A 91 -14.29 -8.36 45.20
N ARG A 92 -13.29 -9.18 45.51
CA ARG A 92 -13.31 -10.06 46.69
C ARG A 92 -13.49 -9.26 47.99
N LEU A 93 -12.76 -8.14 48.15
CA LEU A 93 -12.91 -7.26 49.31
C LEU A 93 -14.29 -6.56 49.36
N GLU A 94 -14.85 -6.15 48.22
CA GLU A 94 -16.21 -5.59 48.15
C GLU A 94 -17.29 -6.64 48.46
N ASP A 95 -17.11 -7.90 48.03
CA ASP A 95 -18.02 -9.02 48.32
C ASP A 95 -17.91 -9.50 49.78
N GLU A 96 -16.71 -9.55 50.36
CA GLU A 96 -16.48 -9.83 51.78
C GLU A 96 -17.11 -8.75 52.67
N ALA A 97 -16.95 -7.47 52.31
CA ALA A 97 -17.60 -6.36 53.02
C ALA A 97 -19.14 -6.42 52.93
N ARG A 98 -19.69 -6.78 51.76
CA ARG A 98 -21.14 -7.02 51.60
C ARG A 98 -21.63 -8.15 52.50
N GLN A 99 -20.92 -9.28 52.53
CA GLN A 99 -21.28 -10.43 53.38
C GLN A 99 -21.21 -10.09 54.87
N GLN A 100 -20.22 -9.29 55.30
CA GLN A 100 -20.14 -8.80 56.69
C GLN A 100 -21.36 -7.95 57.04
N ILE A 101 -21.66 -6.92 56.22
CA ILE A 101 -22.82 -6.02 56.41
C ILE A 101 -24.13 -6.81 56.42
N GLU A 102 -24.32 -7.75 55.49
CA GLU A 102 -25.52 -8.59 55.45
C GLU A 102 -25.61 -9.51 56.69
N SER A 103 -24.50 -10.08 57.16
CA SER A 103 -24.48 -10.90 58.37
C SER A 103 -24.83 -10.10 59.64
N GLU A 104 -24.43 -8.83 59.72
CA GLU A 104 -24.82 -7.94 60.81
C GLU A 104 -26.28 -7.52 60.70
N ALA A 105 -26.76 -7.17 59.51
CA ALA A 105 -28.16 -6.82 59.28
C ALA A 105 -29.09 -7.99 59.64
N ARG A 106 -28.73 -9.23 59.26
CA ARG A 106 -29.44 -10.45 59.63
C ARG A 106 -29.47 -10.68 61.15
N LYS A 107 -28.34 -10.49 61.85
CA LYS A 107 -28.29 -10.60 63.33
C LYS A 107 -29.20 -9.58 64.01
N ARG A 108 -29.11 -8.31 63.63
CA ARG A 108 -29.95 -7.23 64.18
C ARG A 108 -31.44 -7.50 63.92
N ALA A 109 -31.79 -7.98 62.73
CA ALA A 109 -33.16 -8.38 62.40
C ALA A 109 -33.66 -9.59 63.21
N GLU A 110 -32.79 -10.56 63.53
CA GLU A 110 -33.14 -11.68 64.41
C GLU A 110 -33.33 -11.22 65.87
N GLU A 111 -32.46 -10.33 66.37
CA GLU A 111 -32.56 -9.73 67.70
C GLU A 111 -33.85 -8.88 67.85
N ASP A 112 -34.19 -8.06 66.85
CA ASP A 112 -35.46 -7.30 66.83
C ASP A 112 -36.68 -8.22 66.74
N ALA A 113 -36.61 -9.33 65.98
CA ALA A 113 -37.68 -10.31 65.91
C ALA A 113 -37.88 -11.05 67.24
N ARG A 114 -36.79 -11.40 67.95
CA ARG A 114 -36.85 -11.99 69.30
C ARG A 114 -37.48 -11.02 70.30
N ARG A 115 -37.05 -9.75 70.33
CA ARG A 115 -37.64 -8.72 71.20
C ARG A 115 -39.14 -8.56 70.98
N ARG A 116 -39.60 -8.51 69.74
CA ARG A 116 -41.05 -8.43 69.42
C ARG A 116 -41.83 -9.67 69.89
N ALA A 117 -41.23 -10.86 69.81
CA ALA A 117 -41.85 -12.09 70.34
C ALA A 117 -41.89 -12.13 71.88
N GLU A 118 -40.86 -11.59 72.54
CA GLU A 118 -40.81 -11.41 74.01
C GLU A 118 -41.85 -10.37 74.47
N GLU A 119 -41.99 -9.25 73.76
CA GLU A 119 -43.04 -8.25 73.98
C GLU A 119 -44.45 -8.80 73.74
N GLU A 120 -44.69 -9.57 72.66
CA GLU A 120 -45.98 -10.21 72.42
C GLU A 120 -46.34 -11.23 73.50
N THR A 121 -45.39 -12.01 73.98
CA THR A 121 -45.64 -13.00 75.05
C THR A 121 -45.87 -12.34 76.40
N ALA A 122 -45.13 -11.27 76.72
CA ALA A 122 -45.40 -10.44 77.90
C ALA A 122 -46.78 -9.76 77.83
N GLN A 123 -47.17 -9.21 76.68
CA GLN A 123 -48.52 -8.63 76.49
C GLN A 123 -49.63 -9.67 76.58
N ARG A 124 -49.40 -10.92 76.14
CA ARG A 124 -50.38 -12.01 76.30
C ARG A 124 -50.53 -12.40 77.77
N ALA A 125 -49.44 -12.44 78.55
CA ALA A 125 -49.49 -12.63 80.00
C ALA A 125 -50.25 -11.50 80.71
N GLY A 126 -49.98 -10.23 80.38
CA GLY A 126 -50.72 -9.08 80.94
C GLY A 126 -52.22 -9.08 80.61
N ARG A 127 -52.60 -9.54 79.40
CA ARG A 127 -54.01 -9.74 79.00
C ARG A 127 -54.66 -11.01 79.59
N GLN A 128 -53.91 -11.79 80.37
CA GLN A 128 -54.38 -12.95 81.12
C GLN A 128 -54.49 -12.64 82.62
N THR A 129 -53.64 -11.75 83.17
CA THR A 129 -53.77 -11.25 84.56
C THR A 129 -54.92 -10.27 84.74
N HIS A 130 -55.12 -9.29 83.83
CA HIS A 130 -56.26 -8.37 83.91
C HIS A 130 -57.62 -9.10 83.92
N ARG A 131 -57.72 -10.20 83.17
CA ARG A 131 -58.96 -11.01 83.05
C ARG A 131 -59.27 -11.87 84.28
N LEU A 132 -58.49 -11.74 85.36
CA LEU A 132 -58.71 -12.37 86.66
C LEU A 132 -58.91 -11.35 87.78
N PHE A 133 -59.02 -10.06 87.47
CA PHE A 133 -59.19 -8.98 88.46
C PHE A 133 -60.47 -8.14 88.29
N GLU A 134 -61.12 -8.20 87.12
CA GLU A 134 -62.42 -7.56 86.86
C GLU A 134 -63.52 -8.64 86.92
N GLY A 135 -64.02 -8.90 88.14
CA GLY A 135 -64.96 -9.98 88.46
C GLY A 135 -65.83 -9.71 89.69
N GLU A 136 -66.09 -8.43 89.96
CA GLU A 136 -67.07 -7.82 90.88
C GLU A 136 -67.07 -8.18 92.38
N VAL A 137 -67.45 -7.18 93.19
CA VAL A 137 -67.38 -7.19 94.66
C VAL A 137 -68.72 -6.71 95.25
N ARG A 138 -69.35 -7.57 96.05
CA ARG A 138 -70.31 -7.27 97.15
C ARG A 138 -71.58 -6.43 96.87
N ILE A 139 -72.73 -7.11 96.96
CA ILE A 139 -73.90 -6.70 97.78
C ILE A 139 -74.40 -7.99 98.50
N VAL A 140 -74.53 -8.20 99.81
CA VAL A 140 -74.45 -7.41 101.08
C VAL A 140 -75.80 -6.89 101.64
N GLU A 141 -76.15 -7.39 102.84
CA GLU A 141 -77.26 -6.98 103.74
C GLU A 141 -78.70 -7.19 103.22
N GLN A 142 -79.76 -7.36 104.04
CA GLN A 142 -79.90 -7.62 105.48
C GLN A 142 -81.24 -8.38 105.73
N ASP A 143 -81.40 -9.04 106.88
CA ASP A 143 -82.68 -9.60 107.38
C ASP A 143 -83.24 -8.66 108.47
N PRO A 144 -84.51 -8.20 108.41
CA PRO A 144 -85.39 -8.57 109.53
C PRO A 144 -86.90 -8.68 109.24
N LEU A 145 -87.51 -9.68 109.90
CA LEU A 145 -88.85 -9.69 110.54
C LEU A 145 -89.78 -8.45 110.37
N ARG A 146 -90.96 -8.64 109.76
CA ARG A 146 -92.18 -7.88 110.13
C ARG A 146 -93.50 -8.61 109.83
N LEU A 147 -94.55 -8.23 110.56
CA LEU A 147 -95.91 -8.81 110.52
C LEU A 147 -96.75 -8.31 109.32
N PRO A 148 -97.71 -9.10 108.80
CA PRO A 148 -98.55 -8.73 107.67
C PRO A 148 -99.78 -7.90 108.08
N PRO A 149 -100.30 -7.07 107.15
CA PRO A 149 -101.71 -6.70 107.15
C PRO A 149 -102.38 -6.79 105.75
N THR A 150 -103.35 -7.70 105.62
CA THR A 150 -104.50 -7.67 104.68
C THR A 150 -104.26 -7.64 103.15
N ASP A 151 -104.89 -8.59 102.46
CA ASP A 151 -104.64 -9.00 101.07
C ASP A 151 -105.13 -8.03 99.96
N ALA A 152 -105.27 -6.73 100.26
CA ALA A 152 -105.77 -5.73 99.31
C ALA A 152 -104.67 -5.11 98.41
N PHE A 153 -103.42 -5.09 98.86
CA PHE A 153 -102.31 -4.41 98.15
C PHE A 153 -101.42 -5.33 97.31
N LEU A 154 -101.54 -6.66 97.45
CA LEU A 154 -100.64 -7.60 96.76
C LEU A 154 -100.88 -7.64 95.24
N LEU A 155 -102.14 -7.70 94.78
CA LEU A 155 -102.43 -7.69 93.34
C LEU A 155 -101.88 -6.43 92.65
N GLU A 156 -102.11 -5.25 93.22
CA GLU A 156 -101.67 -4.00 92.58
C GLU A 156 -100.13 -3.88 92.56
N ALA A 157 -99.44 -4.46 93.53
CA ALA A 157 -97.98 -4.55 93.54
C ALA A 157 -97.45 -5.60 92.54
N GLU A 158 -98.13 -6.74 92.39
CA GLU A 158 -97.79 -7.78 91.42
C GLU A 158 -98.05 -7.34 89.96
N GLU A 159 -99.16 -6.64 89.70
CA GLU A 159 -99.45 -6.09 88.38
C GLU A 159 -98.43 -5.02 87.97
N ARG A 160 -98.07 -4.11 88.89
CA ARG A 160 -96.99 -3.13 88.66
C ARG A 160 -95.65 -3.82 88.37
N ARG A 161 -95.29 -4.87 89.13
CA ARG A 161 -94.08 -5.66 88.87
C ARG A 161 -94.08 -6.35 87.52
N ARG A 162 -95.21 -6.92 87.07
CA ARG A 162 -95.29 -7.53 85.73
C ARG A 162 -95.10 -6.52 84.61
N VAL A 163 -95.74 -5.34 84.71
CA VAL A 163 -95.54 -4.25 83.74
C VAL A 163 -94.10 -3.74 83.75
N GLU A 164 -93.44 -3.70 84.91
CA GLU A 164 -92.03 -3.34 85.05
C GLU A 164 -91.09 -4.42 84.49
N GLU A 165 -91.37 -5.71 84.72
CA GLU A 165 -90.64 -6.85 84.14
C GLU A 165 -90.80 -6.94 82.61
N GLU A 166 -92.01 -6.73 82.08
CA GLU A 166 -92.28 -6.68 80.64
C GLU A 166 -91.55 -5.49 79.99
N ARG A 167 -91.61 -4.30 80.60
CA ARG A 167 -90.86 -3.12 80.13
C ARG A 167 -89.35 -3.35 80.18
N LEU A 168 -88.81 -3.96 81.23
CA LEU A 168 -87.38 -4.29 81.32
C LEU A 168 -86.95 -5.33 80.27
N GLN A 169 -87.84 -6.26 79.90
CA GLN A 169 -87.60 -7.19 78.79
C GLN A 169 -87.60 -6.47 77.43
N GLU A 170 -88.51 -5.51 77.20
CA GLU A 170 -88.49 -4.68 75.99
C GLU A 170 -87.24 -3.79 75.91
N GLU A 171 -86.86 -3.14 77.01
CA GLU A 171 -85.62 -2.35 77.11
C GLU A 171 -84.37 -3.22 76.87
N HIS A 172 -84.31 -4.43 77.43
CA HIS A 172 -83.22 -5.38 77.18
C HIS A 172 -83.17 -5.84 75.71
N GLN A 173 -84.33 -6.13 75.10
CA GLN A 173 -84.39 -6.47 73.67
C GLN A 173 -83.98 -5.29 72.77
N ALA A 174 -84.32 -4.05 73.15
CA ALA A 174 -83.88 -2.85 72.44
C ALA A 174 -82.37 -2.66 72.53
N LEU A 175 -81.78 -2.88 73.72
CA LEU A 175 -80.33 -2.83 73.94
C LEU A 175 -79.58 -3.91 73.13
N LEU A 176 -80.11 -5.14 73.05
CA LEU A 176 -79.53 -6.20 72.21
C LEU A 176 -79.56 -5.82 70.71
N ARG A 177 -80.66 -5.27 70.21
CA ARG A 177 -80.76 -4.80 68.81
C ARG A 177 -79.77 -3.64 68.54
N ALA A 178 -79.64 -2.70 69.47
CA ALA A 178 -78.67 -1.62 69.38
C ALA A 178 -77.21 -2.11 69.42
N ALA A 179 -76.90 -3.14 70.24
CA ALA A 179 -75.59 -3.78 70.27
C ALA A 179 -75.26 -4.48 68.94
N ASP A 180 -76.23 -5.18 68.34
CA ASP A 180 -76.10 -5.78 67.00
C ASP A 180 -75.89 -4.73 65.90
N ASP A 181 -76.58 -3.58 65.96
CA ASP A 181 -76.37 -2.48 65.01
C ASP A 181 -75.01 -1.81 65.17
N VAL A 182 -74.52 -1.64 66.40
CA VAL A 182 -73.14 -1.19 66.65
C VAL A 182 -72.13 -2.24 66.16
N ALA A 183 -72.40 -3.53 66.33
CA ALA A 183 -71.55 -4.60 65.80
C ALA A 183 -71.55 -4.68 64.27
N ARG A 184 -72.70 -4.44 63.61
CA ARG A 184 -72.80 -4.28 62.15
C ARG A 184 -71.95 -3.10 61.67
N ARG A 185 -72.20 -1.90 62.19
CA ARG A 185 -71.47 -0.67 61.83
C ARG A 185 -69.97 -0.79 62.07
N ARG A 186 -69.53 -1.41 63.16
CA ARG A 186 -68.10 -1.69 63.40
C ARG A 186 -67.47 -2.59 62.34
N ARG A 187 -68.18 -3.62 61.85
CA ARG A 187 -67.71 -4.49 60.75
C ARG A 187 -67.67 -3.73 59.42
N GLU A 188 -68.65 -2.88 59.14
CA GLU A 188 -68.70 -2.04 57.94
C GLU A 188 -67.54 -1.04 57.91
N VAL A 189 -67.29 -0.34 59.03
CA VAL A 189 -66.15 0.57 59.19
C VAL A 189 -64.83 -0.20 59.04
N GLU A 190 -64.66 -1.35 59.70
CA GLU A 190 -63.44 -2.15 59.57
C GLU A 190 -63.21 -2.66 58.14
N GLN A 191 -64.26 -3.06 57.42
CA GLN A 191 -64.16 -3.40 56.00
C GLN A 191 -63.81 -2.20 55.12
N SER A 192 -64.28 -0.98 55.43
CA SER A 192 -63.82 0.22 54.73
C SER A 192 -62.37 0.57 55.04
N ARG A 193 -61.91 0.35 56.29
CA ARG A 193 -60.53 0.57 56.72
C ARG A 193 -59.56 -0.39 56.02
N ILE A 194 -59.89 -1.68 55.98
CA ILE A 194 -59.08 -2.69 55.27
C ILE A 194 -58.94 -2.33 53.78
N LYS A 195 -60.03 -1.95 53.11
CA LYS A 195 -59.99 -1.52 51.70
C LYS A 195 -59.13 -0.27 51.49
N ALA A 196 -59.26 0.75 52.35
CA ALA A 196 -58.44 1.95 52.29
C ALA A 196 -56.95 1.64 52.55
N GLU A 197 -56.63 0.69 53.44
CA GLU A 197 -55.26 0.23 53.67
C GLU A 197 -54.70 -0.60 52.50
N GLU A 198 -55.53 -1.38 51.80
CA GLU A 198 -55.15 -2.10 50.57
C GLU A 198 -54.92 -1.12 49.40
N GLU A 199 -55.83 -0.17 49.19
CA GLU A 199 -55.69 0.88 48.18
C GLU A 199 -54.45 1.76 48.44
N ALA A 200 -54.19 2.14 49.69
CA ALA A 200 -52.99 2.88 50.07
C ALA A 200 -51.69 2.11 49.80
N ARG A 201 -51.65 0.79 50.06
CA ARG A 201 -50.49 -0.06 49.73
C ARG A 201 -50.25 -0.13 48.23
N LEU A 202 -51.32 -0.32 47.43
CA LEU A 202 -51.23 -0.37 45.97
C LEU A 202 -50.74 0.96 45.38
N LEU A 203 -51.11 2.10 45.96
CA LEU A 203 -50.59 3.42 45.58
C LEU A 203 -49.09 3.56 45.88
N VAL A 204 -48.61 3.08 47.04
CA VAL A 204 -47.17 3.08 47.37
C VAL A 204 -46.39 2.17 46.41
N GLU A 205 -46.86 0.95 46.15
CA GLU A 205 -46.24 0.06 45.16
C GLU A 205 -46.20 0.68 43.76
N ALA A 206 -47.24 1.40 43.35
CA ALA A 206 -47.26 2.09 42.07
C ALA A 206 -46.22 3.24 42.01
N GLN A 207 -46.10 4.02 43.09
CA GLN A 207 -45.09 5.09 43.19
C GLN A 207 -43.66 4.53 43.15
N GLU A 208 -43.37 3.42 43.84
CA GLU A 208 -42.06 2.77 43.80
C GLU A 208 -41.73 2.24 42.39
N ARG A 209 -42.70 1.62 41.71
CA ARG A 209 -42.52 1.15 40.31
C ARG A 209 -42.22 2.30 39.36
N ILE A 210 -42.98 3.40 39.43
CA ILE A 210 -42.74 4.61 38.62
C ILE A 210 -41.34 5.18 38.89
N ARG A 211 -40.93 5.25 40.16
CA ARG A 211 -39.60 5.73 40.54
C ARG A 211 -38.49 4.85 39.96
N ILE A 212 -38.61 3.52 40.06
CA ILE A 212 -37.63 2.58 39.52
C ILE A 212 -37.56 2.69 37.99
N GLU A 213 -38.71 2.84 37.32
CA GLU A 213 -38.79 3.04 35.87
C GLU A 213 -38.13 4.37 35.45
N GLU A 214 -38.35 5.47 36.19
CA GLU A 214 -37.65 6.73 35.95
C GLU A 214 -36.14 6.65 36.17
N GLU A 215 -35.69 6.04 37.27
CA GLU A 215 -34.25 5.87 37.56
C GLU A 215 -33.57 5.00 36.48
N ASN A 216 -34.27 3.99 35.96
CA ASN A 216 -33.77 3.18 34.85
C ASN A 216 -33.79 3.95 33.52
N ARG A 217 -34.82 4.76 33.25
CA ARG A 217 -34.87 5.62 32.05
C ARG A 217 -33.73 6.63 32.05
N ARG A 218 -33.39 7.21 33.21
CA ARG A 218 -32.25 8.14 33.39
C ARG A 218 -30.92 7.45 33.06
N LYS A 219 -30.65 6.28 33.66
CA LYS A 219 -29.45 5.47 33.38
C LYS A 219 -29.31 5.15 31.88
N VAL A 220 -30.39 4.70 31.23
CA VAL A 220 -30.38 4.41 29.78
C VAL A 220 -30.13 5.67 28.94
N THR A 221 -30.60 6.86 29.35
CA THR A 221 -30.24 8.11 28.66
C THR A 221 -28.80 8.54 28.89
N GLU A 222 -28.25 8.32 30.09
CA GLU A 222 -26.86 8.64 30.44
C GLU A 222 -25.87 7.70 29.72
N GLU A 223 -26.15 6.38 29.71
CA GLU A 223 -25.40 5.38 28.92
C GLU A 223 -25.44 5.71 27.43
N ARG A 224 -26.61 6.08 26.89
CA ARG A 224 -26.74 6.49 25.48
C ARG A 224 -25.92 7.75 25.19
N GLN A 225 -25.92 8.75 26.07
CA GLN A 225 -25.11 9.96 25.89
C GLN A 225 -23.61 9.64 25.95
N HIS A 226 -23.18 8.77 26.87
CA HIS A 226 -21.79 8.33 26.96
C HIS A 226 -21.33 7.59 25.70
N LEU A 227 -22.15 6.65 25.20
CA LEU A 227 -21.89 5.93 23.95
C LEU A 227 -21.89 6.86 22.73
N GLU A 228 -22.75 7.89 22.69
CA GLU A 228 -22.74 8.88 21.62
C GLU A 228 -21.50 9.78 21.67
N ILE A 229 -21.04 10.18 22.85
CA ILE A 229 -19.79 10.93 23.03
C ILE A 229 -18.58 10.09 22.61
N GLU A 230 -18.52 8.81 23.01
CA GLU A 230 -17.46 7.90 22.54
C GLU A 230 -17.51 7.68 21.02
N ALA A 231 -18.68 7.50 20.43
CA ALA A 231 -18.84 7.32 18.99
C ALA A 231 -18.37 8.57 18.21
N ARG A 232 -18.73 9.77 18.69
CA ARG A 232 -18.23 11.04 18.15
C ARG A 232 -16.71 11.13 18.26
N ARG A 233 -16.13 10.84 19.43
CA ARG A 233 -14.67 10.91 19.64
C ARG A 233 -13.91 9.93 18.75
N ARG A 234 -14.40 8.69 18.59
CA ARG A 234 -13.82 7.69 17.68
C ARG A 234 -13.89 8.15 16.22
N ALA A 235 -15.03 8.71 15.79
CA ALA A 235 -15.18 9.27 14.45
C ALA A 235 -14.29 10.50 14.20
N GLU A 236 -14.01 11.31 15.23
CA GLU A 236 -13.03 12.41 15.15
C GLU A 236 -11.59 11.91 15.09
N GLU A 237 -11.21 10.91 15.89
CA GLU A 237 -9.90 10.24 15.79
C GLU A 237 -9.68 9.58 14.41
N GLU A 238 -10.70 8.94 13.83
CA GLU A 238 -10.63 8.37 12.48
C GLU A 238 -10.51 9.44 11.39
N ARG A 239 -11.25 10.56 11.51
CA ARG A 239 -11.12 11.70 10.61
C ARG A 239 -9.72 12.31 10.67
N GLN A 240 -9.17 12.52 11.88
CA GLN A 240 -7.81 13.03 12.06
C GLN A 240 -6.78 12.09 11.41
N ARG A 241 -6.88 10.77 11.62
CA ARG A 241 -6.00 9.78 10.95
C ARG A 241 -6.13 9.81 9.43
N PHE A 242 -7.35 10.00 8.90
CA PHE A 242 -7.57 10.13 7.45
C PHE A 242 -7.00 11.43 6.88
N GLU A 243 -7.15 12.55 7.59
CA GLU A 243 -6.58 13.85 7.21
C GLU A 243 -5.06 13.84 7.30
N GLU A 244 -4.46 13.25 8.34
CA GLU A 244 -3.01 13.00 8.42
C GLU A 244 -2.51 12.12 7.28
N ALA A 245 -3.17 11.01 6.98
CA ALA A 245 -2.79 10.14 5.87
C ALA A 245 -2.87 10.90 4.53
N ARG A 246 -3.92 11.71 4.33
CA ARG A 246 -4.06 12.59 3.16
C ARG A 246 -2.94 13.64 3.09
N GLN A 247 -2.60 14.30 4.20
CA GLN A 247 -1.49 15.25 4.26
C GLN A 247 -0.15 14.59 3.93
N ARG A 248 0.15 13.41 4.53
CA ARG A 248 1.36 12.62 4.23
C ARG A 248 1.44 12.24 2.75
N THR A 249 0.34 11.79 2.13
CA THR A 249 0.34 11.51 0.68
C THR A 249 0.58 12.74 -0.20
N ILE A 250 0.08 13.91 0.21
CA ILE A 250 0.33 15.19 -0.49
C ILE A 250 1.79 15.65 -0.30
N GLU A 251 2.38 15.44 0.88
CA GLU A 251 3.81 15.70 1.11
C GLU A 251 4.70 14.77 0.31
N ASP A 252 4.41 13.46 0.28
CA ASP A 252 5.16 12.48 -0.50
C ASP A 252 5.04 12.74 -2.01
N GLN A 253 3.88 13.20 -2.49
CA GLN A 253 3.72 13.70 -3.86
C GLN A 253 4.61 14.91 -4.13
N LYS A 254 4.58 15.94 -3.27
CA LYS A 254 5.45 17.12 -3.40
C LYS A 254 6.94 16.78 -3.37
N ARG A 255 7.37 15.89 -2.45
CA ARG A 255 8.76 15.41 -2.37
C ARG A 255 9.19 14.71 -3.67
N ARG A 256 8.32 13.88 -4.24
CA ARG A 256 8.58 13.21 -5.54
C ARG A 256 8.60 14.21 -6.71
N GLU A 257 7.74 15.23 -6.70
CA GLU A 257 7.78 16.31 -7.70
C GLU A 257 9.06 17.15 -7.58
N ASP A 258 9.46 17.55 -6.38
CA ASP A 258 10.69 18.33 -6.15
C ASP A 258 11.95 17.51 -6.48
N GLU A 259 11.97 16.22 -6.17
CA GLU A 259 13.03 15.32 -6.63
C GLU A 259 13.07 15.20 -8.16
N ALA A 260 11.91 15.05 -8.81
CA ALA A 260 11.83 14.96 -10.27
C ALA A 260 12.27 16.27 -10.94
N ARG A 261 11.90 17.42 -10.37
CA ARG A 261 12.38 18.74 -10.82
C ARG A 261 13.89 18.87 -10.70
N ARG A 262 14.48 18.51 -9.54
CA ARG A 262 15.94 18.53 -9.36
C ARG A 262 16.67 17.61 -10.34
N LYS A 263 16.17 16.39 -10.54
CA LYS A 263 16.71 15.44 -11.52
C LYS A 263 16.64 16.01 -12.94
N ALA A 264 15.51 16.59 -13.35
CA ALA A 264 15.35 17.23 -14.66
C ALA A 264 16.22 18.49 -14.83
N GLU A 265 16.41 19.30 -13.78
CA GLU A 265 17.33 20.43 -13.79
C GLU A 265 18.80 19.99 -13.95
N ASP A 266 19.21 18.93 -13.24
CA ASP A 266 20.58 18.42 -13.29
C ASP A 266 20.87 17.68 -14.62
N GLU A 267 19.90 16.94 -15.15
CA GLU A 267 19.93 16.43 -16.53
C GLU A 267 20.03 17.57 -17.56
N SER A 268 19.26 18.65 -17.38
CA SER A 268 19.33 19.82 -18.26
C SER A 268 20.69 20.53 -18.19
N LYS A 269 21.31 20.62 -17.01
CA LYS A 269 22.68 21.17 -16.84
C LYS A 269 23.71 20.29 -17.54
N LEU A 270 23.63 18.96 -17.37
CA LEU A 270 24.52 18.00 -18.02
C LEU A 270 24.37 18.01 -19.54
N LEU A 271 23.16 18.14 -20.07
CA LEU A 271 22.90 18.29 -21.50
C LEU A 271 23.45 19.62 -22.05
N ALA A 272 23.32 20.72 -21.31
CA ALA A 272 23.92 22.00 -21.69
C ALA A 272 25.45 21.94 -21.70
N GLU A 273 26.08 21.37 -20.66
CA GLU A 273 27.54 21.13 -20.65
C GLU A 273 27.99 20.23 -21.80
N ALA A 274 27.23 19.19 -22.14
CA ALA A 274 27.53 18.32 -23.27
C ALA A 274 27.45 19.07 -24.61
N GLN A 275 26.45 19.94 -24.79
CA GLN A 275 26.32 20.77 -25.99
C GLN A 275 27.46 21.79 -26.12
N GLU A 276 27.87 22.44 -25.03
CA GLU A 276 29.01 23.37 -25.04
C GLU A 276 30.34 22.64 -25.33
N ARG A 277 30.52 21.42 -24.79
CA ARG A 277 31.70 20.58 -25.13
C ARG A 277 31.71 20.18 -26.62
N ILE A 278 30.56 19.82 -27.18
CA ILE A 278 30.43 19.50 -28.61
C ILE A 278 30.76 20.73 -29.46
N ARG A 279 30.21 21.91 -29.14
CA ARG A 279 30.51 23.18 -29.83
C ARG A 279 32.00 23.50 -29.79
N ALA A 280 32.63 23.41 -28.61
CA ALA A 280 34.06 23.64 -28.45
C ALA A 280 34.92 22.65 -29.25
N GLU A 281 34.51 21.37 -29.33
CA GLU A 281 35.22 20.39 -30.15
C GLU A 281 35.03 20.64 -31.66
N GLU A 282 33.83 21.06 -32.09
CA GLU A 282 33.53 21.46 -33.47
C GLU A 282 34.32 22.71 -33.89
N GLU A 283 34.45 23.72 -33.03
CA GLU A 283 35.30 24.89 -33.26
C GLU A 283 36.78 24.50 -33.41
N VAL A 284 37.30 23.64 -32.53
CA VAL A 284 38.68 23.13 -32.60
C VAL A 284 38.91 22.31 -33.88
N ARG A 285 37.96 21.46 -34.27
CA ARG A 285 38.00 20.69 -35.53
C ARG A 285 38.01 21.62 -36.74
N HIS A 286 37.13 22.64 -36.78
CA HIS A 286 37.07 23.61 -37.87
C HIS A 286 38.35 24.47 -37.97
N LEU A 287 38.94 24.87 -36.84
CA LEU A 287 40.24 25.57 -36.82
C LEU A 287 41.38 24.68 -37.32
N ALA A 288 41.40 23.39 -36.94
CA ALA A 288 42.38 22.43 -37.42
C ALA A 288 42.22 22.15 -38.93
N GLU A 289 40.99 22.09 -39.43
CA GLU A 289 40.71 21.93 -40.86
C GLU A 289 41.12 23.17 -41.67
N LEU A 290 40.87 24.38 -41.17
CA LEU A 290 41.38 25.63 -41.76
C LEU A 290 42.92 25.67 -41.79
N GLN A 291 43.60 25.24 -40.72
CA GLN A 291 45.06 25.11 -40.73
C GLN A 291 45.55 24.10 -41.75
N ARG A 292 44.89 22.93 -41.84
CA ARG A 292 45.20 21.90 -42.83
C ARG A 292 45.00 22.42 -44.26
N GLN A 293 43.91 23.11 -44.55
CA GLN A 293 43.65 23.70 -45.88
C GLN A 293 44.73 24.73 -46.27
N ARG A 294 45.21 25.55 -45.32
CA ARG A 294 46.35 26.47 -45.56
C ARG A 294 47.64 25.71 -45.86
N LEU A 295 47.97 24.68 -45.09
CA LEU A 295 49.16 23.85 -45.30
C LEU A 295 49.08 23.10 -46.65
N GLU A 296 47.92 22.59 -47.04
CA GLU A 296 47.71 21.99 -48.37
C GLU A 296 47.82 23.03 -49.50
N GLN A 297 47.34 24.26 -49.32
CA GLN A 297 47.54 25.34 -50.30
C GLN A 297 49.01 25.74 -50.43
N GLU A 298 49.73 25.92 -49.31
CA GLU A 298 51.18 26.18 -49.33
C GLU A 298 51.94 25.04 -50.01
N ALA A 299 51.61 23.78 -49.71
CA ALA A 299 52.23 22.62 -50.34
C ALA A 299 51.99 22.59 -51.86
N ARG A 300 50.77 22.89 -52.32
CA ARG A 300 50.43 23.01 -53.75
C ARG A 300 51.24 24.13 -54.42
N ILE A 301 51.33 25.31 -53.81
CA ILE A 301 52.10 26.44 -54.35
C ILE A 301 53.59 26.10 -54.45
N ARG A 302 54.16 25.46 -53.41
CA ARG A 302 55.57 25.01 -53.44
C ARG A 302 55.82 23.95 -54.53
N ALA A 303 54.94 22.96 -54.64
CA ALA A 303 55.05 21.92 -55.67
C ALA A 303 54.90 22.49 -57.09
N GLU A 304 54.04 23.49 -57.30
CA GLU A 304 53.91 24.18 -58.58
C GLU A 304 55.16 25.02 -58.89
N GLN A 305 55.75 25.69 -57.90
CA GLN A 305 57.02 26.42 -58.07
C GLN A 305 58.19 25.49 -58.40
N GLU A 306 58.29 24.33 -57.74
CA GLU A 306 59.30 23.31 -58.08
C GLU A 306 59.08 22.73 -59.47
N ARG A 307 57.83 22.44 -59.84
CA ARG A 307 57.47 21.99 -61.19
C ARG A 307 57.85 23.02 -62.26
N ARG A 308 57.52 24.30 -62.07
CA ARG A 308 57.91 25.39 -62.98
C ARG A 308 59.44 25.51 -63.09
N ARG A 309 60.19 25.37 -61.98
CA ARG A 309 61.66 25.33 -62.01
C ARG A 309 62.23 24.14 -62.78
N LEU A 310 61.61 22.96 -62.68
CA LEU A 310 61.99 21.78 -63.44
C LEU A 310 61.68 21.95 -64.94
N GLU A 311 60.51 22.51 -65.28
CA GLU A 311 60.12 22.82 -66.66
C GLU A 311 61.03 23.89 -67.28
N GLU A 312 61.40 24.95 -66.54
CA GLU A 312 62.43 25.92 -66.94
C GLU A 312 63.81 25.29 -67.13
N ALA A 313 64.24 24.40 -66.22
CA ALA A 313 65.52 23.70 -66.34
C ALA A 313 65.56 22.78 -67.57
N GLN A 314 64.47 22.08 -67.86
CA GLN A 314 64.31 21.27 -69.07
C GLN A 314 64.35 22.14 -70.34
N GLN A 315 63.68 23.30 -70.36
CA GLN A 315 63.74 24.23 -71.49
C GLN A 315 65.16 24.77 -71.71
N ARG A 316 65.88 25.14 -70.64
CA ARG A 316 67.28 25.59 -70.73
C ARG A 316 68.19 24.49 -71.28
N ALA A 317 68.08 23.26 -70.78
CA ALA A 317 68.84 22.12 -71.29
C ALA A 317 68.50 21.79 -72.76
N MET A 318 67.25 21.96 -73.19
CA MET A 318 66.85 21.78 -74.60
C MET A 318 67.48 22.85 -75.50
N ILE A 319 67.48 24.12 -75.08
CA ILE A 319 68.13 25.23 -75.81
C ILE A 319 69.65 25.02 -75.87
N GLU A 320 70.28 24.61 -74.78
CA GLU A 320 71.71 24.29 -74.73
C GLU A 320 72.07 23.13 -75.68
N GLN A 321 71.26 22.06 -75.72
CA GLN A 321 71.47 20.99 -76.71
C GLN A 321 71.24 21.45 -78.15
N GLN A 322 70.26 22.32 -78.42
CA GLN A 322 70.08 22.91 -79.75
C GLN A 322 71.32 23.73 -80.18
N GLN A 323 71.88 24.54 -79.27
CA GLN A 323 73.11 25.31 -79.53
C GLN A 323 74.34 24.41 -79.72
N LEU A 324 74.45 23.29 -78.99
CA LEU A 324 75.51 22.30 -79.18
C LEU A 324 75.39 21.58 -80.54
N VAL A 325 74.16 21.25 -80.99
CA VAL A 325 73.92 20.68 -82.32
C VAL A 325 74.19 21.70 -83.43
N GLU A 326 73.79 22.96 -83.26
CA GLU A 326 74.04 24.03 -84.23
C GLU A 326 75.54 24.34 -84.36
N THR A 327 76.26 24.46 -83.25
CA THR A 327 77.72 24.71 -83.28
C THR A 327 78.51 23.51 -83.81
N ALA A 328 78.07 22.27 -83.56
CA ALA A 328 78.63 21.09 -84.20
C ALA A 328 78.37 21.07 -85.72
N ARG A 329 77.15 21.44 -86.15
CA ARG A 329 76.80 21.56 -87.57
C ARG A 329 77.62 22.63 -88.28
N LEU A 330 77.78 23.82 -87.69
CA LEU A 330 78.58 24.90 -88.28
C LEU A 330 80.03 24.49 -88.50
N ARG A 331 80.65 23.79 -87.54
CA ARG A 331 81.99 23.21 -87.70
C ARG A 331 82.06 22.19 -88.84
N ALA A 332 81.07 21.29 -88.94
CA ALA A 332 81.00 20.33 -90.05
C ALA A 332 80.81 21.01 -91.43
N GLU A 333 80.05 22.11 -91.50
CA GLU A 333 79.93 22.92 -92.72
C GLU A 333 81.24 23.68 -93.06
N GLU A 334 82.00 24.14 -92.07
CA GLU A 334 83.33 24.73 -92.29
C GLU A 334 84.37 23.68 -92.73
N GLU A 335 84.42 22.51 -92.09
CA GLU A 335 85.29 21.39 -92.49
C GLU A 335 84.96 20.93 -93.93
N ALA A 336 83.68 20.82 -94.28
CA ALA A 336 83.25 20.50 -95.64
C ALA A 336 83.69 21.57 -96.66
N ARG A 337 83.59 22.87 -96.33
CA ARG A 337 84.09 23.96 -97.18
C ARG A 337 85.61 23.90 -97.36
N LEU A 338 86.36 23.60 -96.30
CA LEU A 338 87.82 23.44 -96.37
C LEU A 338 88.23 22.23 -97.25
N LEU A 339 87.49 21.11 -97.18
CA LEU A 339 87.70 19.95 -98.04
C LEU A 339 87.42 20.27 -99.52
N VAL A 340 86.33 20.96 -99.83
CA VAL A 340 86.01 21.41 -101.21
C VAL A 340 87.07 22.39 -101.72
N ALA A 341 87.52 23.33 -100.90
CA ALA A 341 88.59 24.26 -101.26
C ALA A 341 89.94 23.55 -101.49
N ALA A 342 90.23 22.47 -100.74
CA ALA A 342 91.42 21.64 -100.97
C ALA A 342 91.32 20.87 -102.30
N GLN A 343 90.16 20.29 -102.63
CA GLN A 343 89.93 19.61 -103.90
C GLN A 343 90.09 20.55 -105.10
N GLN A 344 89.57 21.78 -105.03
CA GLN A 344 89.73 22.79 -106.08
C GLN A 344 91.20 23.20 -106.30
N ARG A 345 92.02 23.20 -105.24
CA ARG A 345 93.47 23.48 -105.36
C ARG A 345 94.24 22.34 -106.01
N ILE A 346 93.86 21.09 -105.75
CA ILE A 346 94.43 19.91 -106.42
C ILE A 346 94.10 19.95 -107.91
N GLN A 347 92.83 20.20 -108.27
CA GLN A 347 92.39 20.32 -109.66
C GLN A 347 93.15 21.43 -110.41
N ALA A 348 93.35 22.59 -109.81
CA ALA A 348 94.13 23.68 -110.40
C ALA A 348 95.63 23.32 -110.60
N GLU A 349 96.22 22.50 -109.74
CA GLU A 349 97.60 22.02 -109.90
C GLU A 349 97.72 20.96 -111.02
N GLU A 350 96.70 20.10 -111.18
CA GLU A 350 96.61 19.14 -112.29
C GLU A 350 96.40 19.85 -113.65
N GLU A 351 95.54 20.87 -113.71
CA GLU A 351 95.37 21.72 -114.90
C GLU A 351 96.67 22.45 -115.27
N ALA A 352 97.40 22.98 -114.28
CA ALA A 352 98.70 23.62 -114.50
C ALA A 352 99.75 22.63 -115.05
N ARG A 353 99.74 21.36 -114.58
CA ARG A 353 100.59 20.29 -115.15
C ARG A 353 100.24 20.00 -116.61
N ILE A 354 98.95 19.92 -116.96
CA ILE A 354 98.51 19.68 -118.35
C ILE A 354 98.99 20.82 -119.26
N GLN A 355 98.85 22.07 -118.82
CA GLN A 355 99.34 23.23 -119.58
C GLN A 355 100.87 23.20 -119.78
N ALA A 356 101.64 22.75 -118.78
CA ALA A 356 103.09 22.60 -118.90
C ALA A 356 103.51 21.50 -119.90
N VAL A 357 102.70 20.45 -120.10
CA VAL A 357 102.94 19.42 -121.13
C VAL A 357 102.67 19.97 -122.53
N THR A 358 101.52 20.64 -122.74
CA THR A 358 101.14 21.14 -124.08
C THR A 358 102.08 22.22 -124.65
N GLN A 359 102.84 22.93 -123.81
CA GLN A 359 103.90 23.82 -124.31
C GLN A 359 105.13 23.08 -124.85
N ARG A 360 105.35 21.82 -124.47
CA ARG A 360 106.50 21.02 -124.91
C ARG A 360 106.29 20.46 -126.32
N GLU A 361 105.10 19.95 -126.58
CA GLU A 361 104.69 19.39 -127.89
C GLU A 361 104.65 20.47 -129.00
N ARG A 362 104.35 21.72 -128.62
CA ARG A 362 104.32 22.88 -129.53
C ARG A 362 105.66 23.22 -130.19
N LEU A 363 106.78 22.70 -129.71
CA LEU A 363 108.11 22.96 -130.26
C LEU A 363 108.64 21.83 -131.18
N GLU A 364 107.91 20.71 -131.31
CA GLU A 364 108.33 19.58 -132.16
C GLU A 364 107.59 19.51 -133.52
N GLN A 365 106.47 20.22 -133.69
CA GLN A 365 105.59 20.05 -134.87
C GLN A 365 105.75 21.08 -136.01
N GLU A 366 106.64 22.07 -135.89
CA GLU A 366 106.76 23.18 -136.87
C GLU A 366 107.87 22.95 -137.93
N ALA A 367 108.19 21.69 -138.27
CA ALA A 367 109.37 21.36 -139.08
C ALA A 367 109.20 20.25 -140.15
N LEU A 368 107.99 19.95 -140.62
CA LEU A 368 107.78 19.13 -141.83
C LEU A 368 106.52 19.56 -142.58
N ALA A 369 106.71 20.42 -143.59
CA ALA A 369 105.63 21.07 -144.33
C ALA A 369 105.55 20.61 -145.79
N LEU A 370 104.30 20.53 -146.28
CA LEU A 370 103.87 20.67 -147.69
C LEU A 370 104.21 19.56 -148.70
N GLU A 371 103.41 19.60 -149.79
CA GLU A 371 103.50 18.86 -151.06
C GLU A 371 103.35 17.32 -151.02
N GLU A 372 102.59 16.65 -151.90
CA GLU A 372 101.59 17.11 -152.88
C GLU A 372 100.58 15.97 -153.19
N GLY A 373 99.73 16.08 -154.23
CA GLY A 373 98.96 14.92 -154.75
C GLY A 373 97.43 15.05 -154.77
N ARG A 374 96.90 16.07 -155.45
CA ARG A 374 95.46 16.37 -155.57
C ARG A 374 94.61 15.19 -156.11
N LYS A 375 93.52 14.88 -155.38
CA LYS A 375 92.16 14.50 -155.85
C LYS A 375 92.00 13.51 -157.04
N ARG A 376 91.44 12.34 -156.72
CA ARG A 376 90.07 11.87 -157.10
C ARG A 376 89.67 10.82 -156.05
N SER A 377 88.56 10.88 -155.33
CA SER A 377 87.14 11.16 -155.66
C SER A 377 86.44 10.01 -156.39
N GLU A 378 85.28 9.65 -155.83
CA GLU A 378 84.19 8.81 -156.37
C GLU A 378 84.38 7.28 -156.42
N GLU A 379 83.22 6.62 -156.28
CA GLU A 379 82.88 5.19 -156.45
C GLU A 379 83.87 4.15 -155.87
N THR A 380 83.79 3.74 -154.60
CA THR A 380 82.70 3.02 -153.85
C THR A 380 82.48 1.55 -154.24
N LEU A 381 81.92 0.78 -153.29
CA LEU A 381 81.28 -0.53 -153.47
C LEU A 381 82.12 -1.69 -154.06
N ARG A 382 82.76 -2.49 -153.18
CA ARG A 382 82.75 -3.97 -153.36
C ARG A 382 83.11 -4.91 -152.19
N ARG A 383 83.25 -4.44 -150.94
CA ARG A 383 83.50 -5.34 -149.77
C ARG A 383 82.48 -5.25 -148.63
N THR A 384 81.34 -4.61 -148.88
CA THR A 384 80.12 -4.73 -148.06
C THR A 384 79.43 -6.08 -148.30
N ALA A 385 80.04 -7.18 -147.87
CA ALA A 385 79.55 -8.55 -148.13
C ALA A 385 79.75 -9.56 -146.98
N GLU A 386 80.70 -9.33 -146.07
CA GLU A 386 81.09 -10.35 -145.07
C GLU A 386 80.70 -9.96 -143.62
N GLU A 387 80.54 -8.67 -143.32
CA GLU A 387 80.17 -8.19 -141.97
C GLU A 387 78.67 -8.35 -141.66
N GLN A 388 77.80 -8.32 -142.68
CA GLN A 388 76.34 -8.36 -142.50
C GLN A 388 75.80 -9.66 -141.88
N ARG A 389 76.61 -10.75 -141.81
CA ARG A 389 76.18 -12.01 -141.16
C ARG A 389 76.37 -12.04 -139.65
N ARG A 390 77.17 -11.15 -139.05
CA ARG A 390 77.37 -11.14 -137.58
C ARG A 390 76.29 -10.32 -136.85
N VAL A 391 75.86 -9.22 -137.46
CA VAL A 391 74.87 -8.31 -136.86
C VAL A 391 73.47 -8.93 -136.75
N GLU A 392 73.08 -9.81 -137.70
CA GLU A 392 71.73 -10.40 -137.68
C GLU A 392 71.54 -11.47 -136.58
N GLU A 393 72.59 -12.22 -136.23
CA GLU A 393 72.50 -13.24 -135.17
C GLU A 393 72.48 -12.61 -133.76
N GLU A 394 73.25 -11.54 -133.54
CA GLU A 394 73.24 -10.80 -132.27
C GLU A 394 71.91 -10.07 -132.04
N ALA A 395 71.32 -9.49 -133.10
CA ALA A 395 70.01 -8.83 -133.03
C ALA A 395 68.86 -9.76 -132.63
N ARG A 396 68.92 -11.06 -132.99
CA ARG A 396 67.87 -12.03 -132.62
C ARG A 396 67.91 -12.42 -131.15
N ARG A 397 69.09 -12.57 -130.55
CA ARG A 397 69.21 -12.96 -129.12
C ARG A 397 68.65 -11.90 -128.17
N LEU A 398 68.93 -10.62 -128.43
CA LEU A 398 68.38 -9.51 -127.65
C LEU A 398 66.83 -9.47 -127.71
N ALA A 399 66.25 -9.70 -128.90
CA ALA A 399 64.80 -9.74 -129.06
C ALA A 399 64.12 -10.91 -128.33
N GLU A 400 64.78 -12.08 -128.28
CA GLU A 400 64.27 -13.25 -127.53
C GLU A 400 64.37 -13.03 -126.00
N GLU A 401 65.45 -12.40 -125.50
CA GLU A 401 65.58 -12.05 -124.08
C GLU A 401 64.59 -10.98 -123.62
N GLU A 402 64.33 -9.95 -124.43
CA GLU A 402 63.32 -8.93 -124.12
C GLU A 402 61.90 -9.50 -124.14
N GLY A 403 61.59 -10.39 -125.09
CA GLY A 403 60.33 -11.12 -125.13
C GLY A 403 60.08 -11.96 -123.87
N GLN A 404 61.10 -12.67 -123.38
CA GLN A 404 60.99 -13.44 -122.14
C GLN A 404 60.74 -12.53 -120.92
N ARG A 405 61.53 -11.46 -120.75
CA ARG A 405 61.38 -10.49 -119.65
C ARG A 405 59.99 -9.84 -119.61
N LEU A 406 59.39 -9.55 -120.77
CA LEU A 406 58.01 -9.05 -120.85
C LEU A 406 57.00 -10.08 -120.29
N THR A 407 57.09 -11.35 -120.67
CA THR A 407 56.17 -12.38 -120.16
C THR A 407 56.33 -12.63 -118.64
N GLU A 408 57.54 -12.53 -118.11
CA GLU A 408 57.78 -12.63 -116.66
C GLU A 408 57.19 -11.43 -115.90
N LEU A 409 57.38 -10.21 -116.41
CA LEU A 409 56.81 -9.00 -115.81
C LEU A 409 55.27 -9.00 -115.85
N GLU A 410 54.64 -9.49 -116.92
CA GLU A 410 53.18 -9.66 -116.96
C GLU A 410 52.68 -10.73 -115.99
N ALA A 411 53.41 -11.84 -115.83
CA ALA A 411 53.09 -12.89 -114.85
C ALA A 411 53.23 -12.39 -113.40
N VAL A 412 54.25 -11.59 -113.10
CA VAL A 412 54.42 -10.91 -111.80
C VAL A 412 53.30 -9.89 -111.57
N ARG A 413 52.96 -9.08 -112.58
CA ARG A 413 51.87 -8.10 -112.50
C ARG A 413 50.53 -8.76 -112.18
N LYS A 414 50.15 -9.83 -112.90
CA LYS A 414 48.90 -10.56 -112.61
C LYS A 414 48.87 -11.10 -111.19
N ARG A 415 49.95 -11.75 -110.72
CA ARG A 415 50.05 -12.25 -109.34
C ARG A 415 49.91 -11.13 -108.29
N ALA A 416 50.49 -9.96 -108.55
CA ALA A 416 50.34 -8.80 -107.66
C ALA A 416 48.90 -8.25 -107.67
N GLU A 417 48.25 -8.20 -108.83
CA GLU A 417 46.86 -7.73 -108.98
C GLU A 417 45.86 -8.70 -108.32
N ASP A 418 46.03 -10.01 -108.49
CA ASP A 418 45.22 -11.04 -107.84
C ASP A 418 45.41 -11.03 -106.31
N GLN A 419 46.64 -10.85 -105.82
CA GLN A 419 46.90 -10.69 -104.38
C GLN A 419 46.30 -9.40 -103.81
N ALA A 420 46.30 -8.31 -104.56
CA ALA A 420 45.64 -7.07 -104.15
C ALA A 420 44.11 -7.24 -104.06
N ARG A 421 43.50 -7.93 -105.03
CA ARG A 421 42.07 -8.27 -105.02
C ARG A 421 41.70 -9.16 -103.82
N GLN A 422 42.46 -10.23 -103.57
CA GLN A 422 42.23 -11.11 -102.41
C GLN A 422 42.35 -10.38 -101.07
N ARG A 423 43.31 -9.45 -100.93
CA ARG A 423 43.43 -8.62 -99.72
C ARG A 423 42.23 -7.69 -99.55
N ALA A 424 41.77 -7.05 -100.63
CA ALA A 424 40.59 -6.18 -100.60
C ALA A 424 39.30 -6.95 -100.25
N GLU A 425 39.12 -8.17 -100.77
CA GLU A 425 37.97 -9.03 -100.41
C GLU A 425 38.00 -9.45 -98.93
N VAL A 426 39.16 -9.84 -98.40
CA VAL A 426 39.33 -10.19 -96.99
C VAL A 426 39.10 -8.96 -96.10
N GLU A 427 39.62 -7.80 -96.47
CA GLU A 427 39.43 -6.55 -95.73
C GLU A 427 37.95 -6.11 -95.72
N GLN A 428 37.23 -6.25 -96.84
CA GLN A 428 35.78 -6.00 -96.89
C GLN A 428 34.99 -6.96 -96.01
N ARG A 429 35.33 -8.25 -95.99
CA ARG A 429 34.68 -9.24 -95.10
C ARG A 429 34.89 -8.89 -93.63
N ILE A 430 36.14 -8.60 -93.22
CA ILE A 430 36.47 -8.23 -91.83
C ILE A 430 35.74 -6.94 -91.42
N ARG A 431 35.66 -5.93 -92.28
CA ARG A 431 34.89 -4.70 -92.01
C ARG A 431 33.40 -4.99 -91.81
N ALA A 432 32.79 -5.80 -92.68
CA ALA A 432 31.38 -6.19 -92.55
C ALA A 432 31.09 -7.02 -91.28
N GLU A 433 32.01 -7.88 -90.87
CA GLU A 433 31.93 -8.68 -89.64
C GLU A 433 32.03 -7.79 -88.38
N ILE A 434 32.95 -6.82 -88.37
CA ILE A 434 33.07 -5.82 -87.28
C ILE A 434 31.81 -4.95 -87.18
N GLU A 435 31.26 -4.47 -88.30
CA GLU A 435 30.00 -3.69 -88.29
C GLU A 435 28.80 -4.51 -87.79
N ALA A 436 28.74 -5.81 -88.08
CA ALA A 436 27.72 -6.71 -87.57
C ALA A 436 27.85 -6.93 -86.05
N LEU A 437 29.08 -7.13 -85.56
CA LEU A 437 29.37 -7.30 -84.14
C LEU A 437 29.09 -6.03 -83.33
N HIS A 438 29.46 -4.85 -83.83
CA HIS A 438 29.16 -3.57 -83.18
C HIS A 438 27.65 -3.35 -83.03
N LYS A 439 26.85 -3.62 -84.07
CA LYS A 439 25.37 -3.51 -83.98
C LYS A 439 24.79 -4.49 -82.96
N ALA A 440 25.30 -5.72 -82.90
CA ALA A 440 24.88 -6.71 -81.91
C ALA A 440 25.25 -6.28 -80.46
N GLU A 441 26.41 -5.66 -80.24
CA GLU A 441 26.77 -5.07 -78.94
C GLU A 441 25.88 -3.87 -78.57
N GLU A 442 25.61 -2.95 -79.50
CA GLU A 442 24.75 -1.79 -79.25
C GLU A 442 23.31 -2.22 -78.90
N GLU A 443 22.73 -3.17 -79.65
CA GLU A 443 21.42 -3.73 -79.35
C GLU A 443 21.38 -4.41 -77.96
N GLN A 444 22.43 -5.16 -77.57
CA GLN A 444 22.50 -5.73 -76.23
C GLN A 444 22.69 -4.68 -75.13
N ARG A 445 23.52 -3.65 -75.35
CA ARG A 445 23.71 -2.54 -74.40
C ARG A 445 22.40 -1.80 -74.16
N ILE A 446 21.70 -1.39 -75.22
CA ILE A 446 20.39 -0.72 -75.15
C ILE A 446 19.37 -1.61 -74.43
N ARG A 447 19.35 -2.92 -74.71
CA ARG A 447 18.45 -3.86 -74.03
C ARG A 447 18.73 -3.96 -72.53
N ILE A 448 20.00 -4.12 -72.14
CA ILE A 448 20.43 -4.18 -70.73
C ILE A 448 20.14 -2.87 -70.00
N GLU A 449 20.43 -1.73 -70.61
CA GLU A 449 20.13 -0.40 -70.07
C GLU A 449 18.62 -0.19 -69.89
N SER A 450 17.81 -0.61 -70.87
CA SER A 450 16.34 -0.53 -70.77
C SER A 450 15.76 -1.42 -69.67
N GLU A 451 16.35 -2.60 -69.42
CA GLU A 451 15.91 -3.47 -68.33
C GLU A 451 16.38 -2.99 -66.95
N THR A 452 17.63 -2.56 -66.79
CA THR A 452 18.12 -2.02 -65.51
C THR A 452 17.36 -0.76 -65.12
N ARG A 453 17.09 0.13 -66.08
CA ARG A 453 16.26 1.32 -65.88
C ARG A 453 14.81 0.97 -65.53
N ARG A 454 14.19 -0.01 -66.19
CA ARG A 454 12.83 -0.48 -65.83
C ARG A 454 12.78 -1.07 -64.42
N ARG A 455 13.83 -1.80 -63.99
CA ARG A 455 13.92 -2.37 -62.64
C ARG A 455 14.08 -1.27 -61.57
N SER A 456 14.96 -0.28 -61.79
CA SER A 456 15.12 0.83 -60.83
C SER A 456 13.89 1.75 -60.77
N GLU A 457 13.27 2.08 -61.91
CA GLU A 457 12.02 2.86 -61.93
C GLU A 457 10.85 2.11 -61.25
N ALA A 458 10.78 0.78 -61.36
CA ALA A 458 9.79 -0.03 -60.65
C ALA A 458 10.08 -0.12 -59.14
N GLU A 459 11.35 -0.26 -58.74
CA GLU A 459 11.73 -0.32 -57.33
C GLU A 459 11.50 1.00 -56.61
N VAL A 460 11.82 2.15 -57.24
CA VAL A 460 11.52 3.48 -56.70
C VAL A 460 10.01 3.65 -56.50
N LYS A 461 9.19 3.31 -57.50
CA LYS A 461 7.72 3.37 -57.39
C LYS A 461 7.18 2.48 -56.25
N LEU A 462 7.73 1.28 -56.08
CA LEU A 462 7.34 0.38 -54.98
C LEU A 462 7.76 0.93 -53.60
N ARG A 463 8.90 1.60 -53.50
CA ARG A 463 9.34 2.30 -52.27
C ARG A 463 8.46 3.51 -51.96
N GLU A 464 8.14 4.33 -52.97
CA GLU A 464 7.23 5.47 -52.85
C GLU A 464 5.81 5.04 -52.45
N GLU A 465 5.26 3.98 -53.05
CA GLU A 465 3.93 3.49 -52.70
C GLU A 465 3.89 2.94 -51.27
N LYS A 466 4.92 2.18 -50.84
CA LYS A 466 5.05 1.71 -49.46
C LYS A 466 5.15 2.87 -48.46
N ALA A 467 5.96 3.88 -48.76
CA ALA A 467 6.09 5.07 -47.93
C ALA A 467 4.75 5.82 -47.82
N ARG A 468 4.02 6.00 -48.93
CA ARG A 468 2.68 6.62 -48.93
C ARG A 468 1.68 5.82 -48.08
N ARG A 469 1.61 4.50 -48.26
CA ARG A 469 0.74 3.62 -47.45
C ARG A 469 1.09 3.74 -45.96
N GLN A 470 2.37 3.72 -45.60
CA GLN A 470 2.81 3.91 -44.20
C GLN A 470 2.43 5.30 -43.65
N THR A 471 2.54 6.38 -44.43
CA THR A 471 2.09 7.71 -43.98
C THR A 471 0.56 7.79 -43.83
N GLU A 472 -0.21 7.14 -44.70
CA GLU A 472 -1.67 7.11 -44.63
C GLU A 472 -2.16 6.25 -43.46
N GLU A 473 -1.54 5.09 -43.24
CA GLU A 473 -1.80 4.18 -42.12
C GLU A 473 -1.48 4.85 -40.77
N ASN A 474 -0.31 5.48 -40.65
CA ASN A 474 0.05 6.26 -39.46
C ASN A 474 -0.91 7.44 -39.22
N ALA A 475 -1.32 8.15 -40.27
CA ALA A 475 -2.30 9.24 -40.15
C ALA A 475 -3.69 8.75 -39.72
N ARG A 476 -4.15 7.59 -40.22
CA ARG A 476 -5.39 6.94 -39.77
C ARG A 476 -5.31 6.53 -38.30
N ILE A 477 -4.23 5.85 -37.89
CA ILE A 477 -4.01 5.42 -36.50
C ILE A 477 -3.94 6.62 -35.55
N GLN A 478 -3.34 7.74 -35.97
CA GLN A 478 -3.31 8.96 -35.16
C GLN A 478 -4.70 9.62 -35.07
N ALA A 479 -5.42 9.76 -36.19
CA ALA A 479 -6.78 10.32 -36.18
C ALA A 479 -7.77 9.47 -35.36
N GLU A 480 -7.64 8.14 -35.38
CA GLU A 480 -8.45 7.21 -34.58
C GLU A 480 -8.15 7.35 -33.07
N ARG A 481 -6.88 7.55 -32.69
CA ARG A 481 -6.49 7.84 -31.30
C ARG A 481 -6.97 9.20 -30.84
N GLU A 482 -6.87 10.24 -31.68
CA GLU A 482 -7.37 11.58 -31.38
C GLU A 482 -8.91 11.58 -31.23
N ALA A 483 -9.63 10.82 -32.06
CA ALA A 483 -11.06 10.61 -31.92
C ALA A 483 -11.43 9.89 -30.62
N PHE A 484 -10.73 8.79 -30.28
CA PHE A 484 -10.95 8.06 -29.02
C PHE A 484 -10.74 8.94 -27.78
N LEU A 485 -9.66 9.74 -27.75
CA LEU A 485 -9.38 10.66 -26.65
C LEU A 485 -10.42 11.80 -26.56
N ALA A 486 -10.94 12.27 -27.69
CA ALA A 486 -12.02 13.26 -27.73
C ALA A 486 -13.37 12.70 -27.25
N GLU A 487 -13.66 11.42 -27.53
CA GLU A 487 -14.83 10.72 -27.03
C GLU A 487 -14.73 10.43 -25.52
N GLU A 488 -13.57 9.97 -25.05
CA GLU A 488 -13.30 9.77 -23.61
C GLU A 488 -13.42 11.08 -22.82
N ALA A 489 -12.89 12.18 -23.37
CA ALA A 489 -13.03 13.52 -22.78
C ALA A 489 -14.51 13.99 -22.74
N ARG A 490 -15.29 13.70 -23.78
CA ARG A 490 -16.73 13.99 -23.81
C ARG A 490 -17.49 13.20 -22.75
N LEU A 491 -17.29 11.88 -22.68
CA LEU A 491 -17.94 11.01 -21.69
C LEU A 491 -17.65 11.49 -20.26
N LYS A 492 -16.38 11.82 -19.95
CA LYS A 492 -16.01 12.42 -18.65
C LYS A 492 -16.74 13.74 -18.38
N SER A 493 -16.82 14.64 -19.36
CA SER A 493 -17.54 15.91 -19.20
C SER A 493 -19.05 15.73 -19.02
N GLU A 494 -19.65 14.70 -19.63
CA GLU A 494 -21.06 14.38 -19.47
C GLU A 494 -21.35 13.69 -18.12
N GLU A 495 -20.48 12.77 -17.68
CA GLU A 495 -20.56 12.20 -16.33
C GLU A 495 -20.41 13.27 -15.25
N GLU A 496 -19.47 14.21 -15.40
CA GLU A 496 -19.35 15.35 -14.47
C GLU A 496 -20.60 16.24 -14.48
N ALA A 497 -21.19 16.52 -15.64
CA ALA A 497 -22.43 17.27 -15.72
C ALA A 497 -23.59 16.53 -15.03
N ARG A 498 -23.75 15.22 -15.28
CA ARG A 498 -24.76 14.37 -14.63
C ARG A 498 -24.57 14.34 -13.11
N ARG A 499 -23.35 14.11 -12.62
CA ARG A 499 -23.04 14.13 -11.17
C ARG A 499 -23.41 15.47 -10.53
N ARG A 500 -23.04 16.60 -11.15
CA ARG A 500 -23.43 17.93 -10.65
C ARG A 500 -24.95 18.08 -10.55
N THR A 501 -25.71 17.64 -11.57
CA THR A 501 -27.18 17.68 -11.49
C THR A 501 -27.78 16.72 -10.45
N GLU A 502 -27.17 15.56 -10.21
CA GLU A 502 -27.58 14.63 -9.15
C GLU A 502 -27.26 15.19 -7.76
N ASP A 503 -26.08 15.78 -7.57
CA ASP A 503 -25.65 16.37 -6.30
C ASP A 503 -26.46 17.64 -5.97
N GLU A 504 -26.77 18.48 -6.96
CA GLU A 504 -27.70 19.62 -6.81
C GLU A 504 -29.12 19.13 -6.46
N ALA A 505 -29.61 18.06 -7.09
CA ALA A 505 -30.93 17.49 -6.77
C ALA A 505 -30.95 16.90 -5.34
N ARG A 506 -29.90 16.19 -4.94
CA ARG A 506 -29.73 15.64 -3.57
C ARG A 506 -29.64 16.75 -2.53
N PHE A 507 -28.83 17.78 -2.77
CA PHE A 507 -28.65 18.90 -1.85
C PHE A 507 -29.95 19.68 -1.62
N ASN A 508 -30.72 19.95 -2.69
CA ASN A 508 -32.03 20.60 -2.57
C ASN A 508 -33.04 19.70 -1.83
N ALA A 509 -33.10 18.40 -2.15
CA ALA A 509 -33.98 17.45 -1.46
C ALA A 509 -33.63 17.30 0.04
N GLU A 510 -32.34 17.27 0.39
CA GLU A 510 -31.89 17.22 1.79
C GLU A 510 -32.21 18.53 2.52
N ARG A 511 -32.00 19.69 1.88
CA ARG A 511 -32.32 21.00 2.47
C ARG A 511 -33.81 21.13 2.75
N ASP A 512 -34.66 20.76 1.80
CA ASP A 512 -36.11 20.81 1.96
C ASP A 512 -36.62 19.79 3.00
N ALA A 513 -35.96 18.63 3.14
CA ALA A 513 -36.24 17.67 4.22
C ALA A 513 -35.83 18.21 5.60
N ARG A 514 -34.64 18.83 5.70
CA ARG A 514 -34.16 19.50 6.93
C ARG A 514 -35.10 20.64 7.34
N GLN A 515 -35.54 21.48 6.41
CA GLN A 515 -36.48 22.57 6.69
C GLN A 515 -37.82 22.06 7.24
N ARG A 516 -38.37 20.99 6.67
CA ARG A 516 -39.61 20.36 7.20
C ARG A 516 -39.42 19.78 8.60
N ALA A 517 -38.29 19.13 8.85
CA ALA A 517 -37.97 18.60 10.18
C ALA A 517 -37.77 19.73 11.22
N GLU A 518 -37.18 20.85 10.82
CA GLU A 518 -37.01 22.03 11.68
C GLU A 518 -38.35 22.73 11.98
N GLU A 519 -39.23 22.91 10.98
CA GLU A 519 -40.58 23.43 11.20
C GLU A 519 -41.43 22.50 12.10
N GLU A 520 -41.32 21.19 11.92
CA GLU A 520 -42.03 20.20 12.75
C GLU A 520 -41.48 20.17 14.19
N ALA A 521 -40.18 20.36 14.38
CA ALA A 521 -39.56 20.52 15.70
C ALA A 521 -40.04 21.81 16.39
N ARG A 522 -39.96 22.96 15.72
CA ARG A 522 -40.43 24.26 16.24
C ARG A 522 -41.90 24.22 16.67
N ARG A 523 -42.78 23.58 15.87
CA ARG A 523 -44.21 23.42 16.25
C ARG A 523 -44.38 22.56 17.50
N ARG A 524 -43.61 21.46 17.65
CA ARG A 524 -43.63 20.63 18.85
C ARG A 524 -43.14 21.40 20.08
N GLU A 525 -42.15 22.28 19.92
CA GLU A 525 -41.65 23.15 20.99
C GLU A 525 -42.68 24.22 21.37
N GLU A 526 -43.28 24.92 20.40
CA GLU A 526 -44.38 25.87 20.64
C GLU A 526 -45.57 25.24 21.34
N ASP A 527 -46.03 24.05 20.90
CA ASP A 527 -47.17 23.37 21.52
C ASP A 527 -46.83 22.81 22.91
N ALA A 528 -45.59 22.37 23.16
CA ALA A 528 -45.13 21.98 24.48
C ALA A 528 -45.00 23.18 25.44
N GLU A 529 -44.59 24.35 24.94
CA GLU A 529 -44.55 25.59 25.73
C GLU A 529 -45.96 26.10 26.05
N ARG A 530 -46.89 26.06 25.09
CA ARG A 530 -48.32 26.33 25.32
C ARG A 530 -48.91 25.42 26.40
N GLN A 531 -48.65 24.11 26.32
CA GLN A 531 -49.11 23.15 27.33
C GLN A 531 -48.51 23.42 28.71
N ARG A 532 -47.23 23.81 28.80
CA ARG A 532 -46.61 24.22 30.07
C ARG A 532 -47.27 25.47 30.66
N ILE A 533 -47.52 26.49 29.84
CA ILE A 533 -48.19 27.73 30.28
C ILE A 533 -49.62 27.44 30.74
N GLU A 534 -50.37 26.58 30.04
CA GLU A 534 -51.73 26.19 30.44
C GLU A 534 -51.73 25.39 31.76
N LEU A 535 -50.81 24.43 31.91
CA LEU A 535 -50.66 23.66 33.15
C LEU A 535 -50.25 24.55 34.32
N GLU A 536 -49.35 25.51 34.12
CA GLU A 536 -48.95 26.46 35.16
C GLU A 536 -50.12 27.38 35.56
N GLN A 537 -50.93 27.84 34.60
CA GLN A 537 -52.14 28.61 34.89
C GLN A 537 -53.18 27.79 35.67
N ARG A 538 -53.40 26.51 35.30
CA ARG A 538 -54.28 25.60 36.04
C ARG A 538 -53.79 25.39 37.48
N LEU A 539 -52.51 25.10 37.68
CA LEU A 539 -51.91 24.91 39.00
C LEU A 539 -51.97 26.18 39.87
N ARG A 540 -51.81 27.37 39.28
CA ARG A 540 -52.00 28.65 39.98
C ARG A 540 -53.43 28.84 40.46
N LEU A 541 -54.42 28.60 39.59
CA LEU A 541 -55.85 28.68 39.95
C LEU A 541 -56.26 27.65 41.02
N GLU A 542 -55.72 26.43 40.94
CA GLU A 542 -55.94 25.38 41.94
C GLU A 542 -55.33 25.76 43.30
N ALA A 543 -54.10 26.29 43.32
CA ALA A 543 -53.45 26.78 44.53
C ALA A 543 -54.14 28.01 45.14
N GLU A 544 -54.71 28.90 44.32
CA GLU A 544 -55.52 30.03 44.80
C GLU A 544 -56.86 29.56 45.39
N ALA A 545 -57.52 28.58 44.78
CA ALA A 545 -58.74 27.97 45.31
C ALA A 545 -58.48 27.21 46.64
N GLN A 546 -57.37 26.46 46.74
CA GLN A 546 -56.97 25.80 47.99
C GLN A 546 -56.69 26.82 49.11
N ARG A 547 -55.99 27.93 48.82
CA ARG A 547 -55.77 28.99 49.80
C ARG A 547 -57.07 29.63 50.29
N GLN A 548 -58.03 29.87 49.40
CA GLN A 548 -59.34 30.40 49.79
C GLN A 548 -60.12 29.43 50.69
N ALA A 549 -60.03 28.11 50.40
CA ALA A 549 -60.62 27.08 51.27
C ALA A 549 -59.93 27.00 52.63
N ASP A 550 -58.60 27.07 52.68
CA ASP A 550 -57.81 27.07 53.93
C ASP A 550 -58.07 28.34 54.77
N GLU A 551 -58.20 29.52 54.15
CA GLU A 551 -58.55 30.77 54.82
C GLU A 551 -59.98 30.72 55.36
N GLU A 552 -60.96 30.21 54.60
CA GLU A 552 -62.32 30.03 55.09
C GLU A 552 -62.36 29.02 56.26
N TYR A 553 -61.62 27.92 56.18
CA TYR A 553 -61.55 26.92 57.25
C TYR A 553 -60.91 27.50 58.51
N ARG A 554 -59.85 28.31 58.39
CA ARG A 554 -59.23 29.03 59.50
C ARG A 554 -60.18 30.03 60.15
N LEU A 555 -60.87 30.86 59.35
CA LEU A 555 -61.82 31.86 59.86
C LEU A 555 -63.00 31.20 60.59
N ARG A 556 -63.48 30.04 60.09
CA ARG A 556 -64.50 29.23 60.79
C ARG A 556 -63.98 28.67 62.12
N ALA A 557 -62.78 28.09 62.13
CA ALA A 557 -62.17 27.54 63.35
C ALA A 557 -61.86 28.62 64.39
N GLU A 558 -61.40 29.81 63.98
CA GLU A 558 -61.18 30.94 64.87
C GLU A 558 -62.51 31.48 65.44
N ALA A 559 -63.56 31.59 64.61
CA ALA A 559 -64.88 32.00 65.08
C ALA A 559 -65.53 30.99 66.04
N GLU A 560 -65.27 29.69 65.89
CA GLU A 560 -65.71 28.66 66.84
C GLU A 560 -64.91 28.72 68.15
N ALA A 561 -63.59 28.92 68.08
CA ALA A 561 -62.74 29.10 69.26
C ALA A 561 -63.12 30.38 70.05
N GLN A 562 -63.41 31.49 69.36
CA GLN A 562 -63.90 32.72 70.00
C GLN A 562 -65.25 32.51 70.70
N ARG A 563 -66.19 31.77 70.09
CA ARG A 563 -67.47 31.42 70.75
C ARG A 563 -67.27 30.57 71.99
N GLN A 564 -66.40 29.57 71.94
CA GLN A 564 -66.07 28.73 73.10
C GLN A 564 -65.45 29.55 74.23
N ALA A 565 -64.55 30.49 73.90
CA ALA A 565 -63.97 31.42 74.87
C ALA A 565 -65.03 32.37 75.47
N ASP A 566 -65.93 32.95 74.67
CA ASP A 566 -67.02 33.82 75.14
C ASP A 566 -68.04 33.06 76.02
N GLU A 567 -68.36 31.80 75.69
CA GLU A 567 -69.21 30.93 76.50
C GLU A 567 -68.53 30.56 77.83
N GLU A 568 -67.24 30.23 77.82
CA GLU A 568 -66.48 29.99 79.05
C GLU A 568 -66.40 31.26 79.92
N TYR A 569 -66.17 32.43 79.32
CA TYR A 569 -66.13 33.71 80.05
C TYR A 569 -67.49 34.06 80.67
N ARG A 570 -68.60 33.75 79.99
CA ARG A 570 -69.96 33.88 80.52
C ARG A 570 -70.21 32.94 81.69
N LEU A 571 -69.90 31.65 81.53
CA LEU A 571 -70.10 30.65 82.59
C LEU A 571 -69.31 31.01 83.85
N ARG A 572 -68.04 31.42 83.71
CA ARG A 572 -67.21 31.91 84.82
C ARG A 572 -67.79 33.18 85.47
N ALA A 573 -68.34 34.11 84.68
CA ALA A 573 -68.98 35.31 85.21
C ALA A 573 -70.31 35.02 85.95
N GLU A 574 -71.10 34.05 85.49
CA GLU A 574 -72.29 33.57 86.18
C GLU A 574 -71.95 32.79 87.46
N GLU A 575 -70.88 32.00 87.45
CA GLU A 575 -70.37 31.27 88.63
C GLU A 575 -69.81 32.24 89.68
N GLU A 576 -69.00 33.23 89.29
CA GLU A 576 -68.58 34.31 90.20
C GLU A 576 -69.77 35.10 90.75
N ALA A 577 -70.81 35.35 89.96
CA ALA A 577 -72.02 36.01 90.44
C ALA A 577 -72.77 35.16 91.48
N ARG A 578 -72.87 33.84 91.29
CA ARG A 578 -73.42 32.92 92.27
C ARG A 578 -72.61 32.88 93.56
N ILE A 579 -71.29 32.78 93.47
CA ILE A 579 -70.40 32.80 94.65
C ILE A 579 -70.61 34.09 95.44
N ARG A 580 -70.69 35.26 94.78
CA ARG A 580 -70.98 36.54 95.46
C ARG A 580 -72.36 36.58 96.10
N GLU A 581 -73.38 35.99 95.48
CA GLU A 581 -74.71 35.84 96.11
C GLU A 581 -74.69 34.90 97.32
N GLU A 582 -73.94 33.79 97.27
CA GLU A 582 -73.81 32.85 98.37
C GLU A 582 -72.97 33.42 99.52
N ASP A 583 -71.89 34.15 99.23
CA ASP A 583 -71.12 34.94 100.20
C ASP A 583 -71.99 36.02 100.87
N GLU A 584 -72.84 36.73 100.11
CA GLU A 584 -73.79 37.68 100.69
C GLU A 584 -74.81 37.00 101.62
N ARG A 585 -75.26 35.77 101.30
CA ARG A 585 -76.16 34.99 102.15
C ARG A 585 -75.43 34.49 103.41
N PHE A 586 -74.23 33.93 103.27
CA PHE A 586 -73.37 33.51 104.39
C PHE A 586 -73.03 34.68 105.31
N ARG A 587 -72.74 35.86 104.75
CA ARG A 587 -72.49 37.07 105.52
C ARG A 587 -73.73 37.52 106.29
N LYS A 588 -74.92 37.50 105.68
CA LYS A 588 -76.17 37.84 106.39
C LYS A 588 -76.46 36.85 107.53
N ILE A 589 -76.23 35.56 107.30
CA ILE A 589 -76.33 34.51 108.34
C ILE A 589 -75.29 34.73 109.45
N GLN A 590 -74.05 35.12 109.12
CA GLN A 590 -73.05 35.47 110.13
C GLN A 590 -73.39 36.75 110.90
N GLU A 591 -73.92 37.79 110.25
CA GLU A 591 -74.34 39.02 110.93
C GLU A 591 -75.56 38.79 111.85
N GLU A 592 -76.46 37.87 111.50
CA GLU A 592 -77.53 37.40 112.41
C GLU A 592 -76.98 36.54 113.55
N ALA A 593 -76.08 35.60 113.28
CA ALA A 593 -75.44 34.77 114.30
C ALA A 593 -74.56 35.60 115.27
N GLN A 594 -73.88 36.64 114.79
CA GLN A 594 -73.14 37.58 115.62
C GLN A 594 -74.06 38.42 116.51
N ARG A 595 -75.22 38.87 116.01
CA ARG A 595 -76.22 39.55 116.86
C ARG A 595 -76.76 38.63 117.95
N GLN A 596 -77.05 37.36 117.63
CA GLN A 596 -77.45 36.37 118.62
C GLN A 596 -76.33 36.09 119.63
N ALA A 597 -75.07 36.02 119.18
CA ALA A 597 -73.91 35.89 120.07
C ALA A 597 -73.73 37.10 120.99
N GLU A 598 -73.85 38.33 120.50
CA GLU A 598 -73.82 39.56 121.32
C GLU A 598 -74.96 39.62 122.34
N GLU A 599 -76.16 39.17 121.97
CA GLU A 599 -77.32 39.12 122.87
C GLU A 599 -77.14 38.06 123.96
N ILE A 600 -76.58 36.90 123.59
CA ILE A 600 -76.14 35.86 124.53
C ILE A 600 -75.02 36.39 125.45
N ASP A 601 -74.01 37.11 124.94
CA ASP A 601 -72.91 37.64 125.73
C ASP A 601 -73.33 38.80 126.65
N ARG A 602 -74.35 39.60 126.29
CA ARG A 602 -74.98 40.52 127.24
C ARG A 602 -75.62 39.75 128.39
N HIS A 603 -76.46 38.76 128.11
CA HIS A 603 -77.07 37.95 129.18
C HIS A 603 -76.06 37.10 129.97
N GLN A 604 -74.95 36.67 129.36
CA GLN A 604 -73.87 35.99 130.08
C GLN A 604 -73.03 36.95 130.92
N SER A 605 -72.78 38.19 130.47
CA SER A 605 -72.03 39.19 131.25
C SER A 605 -72.86 39.78 132.40
N GLU A 606 -74.16 40.03 132.20
CA GLU A 606 -75.11 40.34 133.28
C GLU A 606 -75.12 39.23 134.34
N ARG A 607 -75.20 37.97 133.90
CA ARG A 607 -75.18 36.78 134.77
C ARG A 607 -73.81 36.52 135.41
N ALA A 608 -72.71 36.90 134.76
CA ALA A 608 -71.35 36.79 135.31
C ALA A 608 -71.08 37.86 136.36
N GLN A 609 -71.58 39.10 136.19
CA GLN A 609 -71.53 40.12 137.24
C GLN A 609 -72.28 39.66 138.51
N LEU A 610 -73.42 38.98 138.34
CA LEU A 610 -74.17 38.36 139.44
C LEU A 610 -73.49 37.12 140.08
N LEU A 611 -72.46 36.55 139.45
CA LEU A 611 -71.72 35.38 139.97
C LEU A 611 -70.30 35.72 140.44
N ALA A 612 -69.77 36.90 140.10
CA ALA A 612 -68.45 37.36 140.50
C ALA A 612 -68.34 37.68 142.01
N ASP A 613 -69.42 38.14 142.63
CA ASP A 613 -69.47 38.46 144.07
C ASP A 613 -69.44 37.22 144.98
N GLU A 614 -69.77 36.01 144.48
CA GLU A 614 -69.94 34.82 145.34
C GLU A 614 -68.67 33.96 145.57
N ARG A 615 -67.62 34.06 144.74
CA ARG A 615 -66.51 33.07 144.77
C ARG A 615 -65.10 33.65 144.67
N ALA A 616 -64.69 34.31 145.74
CA ALA A 616 -63.28 34.40 146.09
C ALA A 616 -62.74 33.08 146.70
N PHE A 617 -61.41 32.89 146.63
CA PHE A 617 -60.58 32.05 147.52
C PHE A 617 -60.26 30.56 147.17
N GLY A 618 -59.23 30.33 146.32
CA GLY A 618 -58.30 29.16 146.35
C GLY A 618 -58.72 27.84 145.66
N LEU A 619 -57.81 26.90 145.31
CA LEU A 619 -56.33 26.86 145.30
C LEU A 619 -55.77 25.76 144.33
N GLU A 620 -54.43 25.71 144.19
CA GLU A 620 -53.51 25.00 143.24
C GLU A 620 -53.62 23.48 142.96
N SER A 621 -53.02 23.01 141.83
CA SER A 621 -52.33 21.70 141.62
C SER A 621 -51.52 21.64 140.27
N GLN A 622 -50.67 20.61 140.02
CA GLN A 622 -49.64 20.53 138.94
C GLN A 622 -49.63 19.21 138.09
N GLU A 623 -48.64 19.08 137.16
CA GLU A 623 -48.14 17.87 136.41
C GLU A 623 -48.89 17.42 135.12
N SER A 624 -48.30 16.79 134.07
CA SER A 624 -46.88 16.52 133.63
C SER A 624 -46.76 16.21 132.09
N VAL A 625 -45.71 15.49 131.60
CA VAL A 625 -45.13 15.46 130.20
C VAL A 625 -45.37 14.11 129.40
N VAL A 626 -44.82 13.70 128.22
CA VAL A 626 -43.56 13.96 127.42
C VAL A 626 -43.69 13.50 125.92
N ASP A 627 -42.87 14.08 125.00
CA ASP A 627 -42.21 13.51 123.76
C ASP A 627 -43.01 12.82 122.59
N ASN A 628 -42.49 12.50 121.37
CA ASN A 628 -41.10 12.44 120.82
C ASN A 628 -40.96 12.51 119.24
N SER A 629 -39.77 12.87 118.73
CA SER A 629 -39.05 12.46 117.46
C SER A 629 -39.69 12.53 116.03
N ALA A 630 -38.97 12.45 114.88
CA ALA A 630 -37.70 13.03 114.33
C ALA A 630 -37.12 12.20 113.13
N ASP A 631 -36.37 12.85 112.20
CA ASP A 631 -35.14 12.38 111.47
C ASP A 631 -35.08 12.07 109.92
N SER A 632 -33.86 12.22 109.35
CA SER A 632 -33.21 11.57 108.16
C SER A 632 -33.13 12.20 106.72
N ALA A 633 -32.03 11.87 105.99
CA ALA A 633 -31.52 12.35 104.66
C ALA A 633 -30.56 11.25 104.02
N PRO A 634 -29.60 11.41 103.04
CA PRO A 634 -29.00 12.57 102.30
C PRO A 634 -28.74 12.33 100.75
N GLU A 635 -27.53 12.64 100.21
CA GLU A 635 -27.08 12.58 98.77
C GLU A 635 -25.80 11.68 98.53
N GLU A 636 -25.19 11.74 97.31
CA GLU A 636 -23.83 11.30 96.82
C GLU A 636 -23.48 9.79 96.50
N VAL A 637 -22.32 9.42 95.88
CA VAL A 637 -21.75 9.67 94.50
C VAL A 637 -20.41 8.88 94.22
N TRP A 638 -19.89 8.83 92.95
CA TRP A 638 -18.64 8.19 92.42
C TRP A 638 -18.58 6.62 92.35
N GLY A 639 -17.66 5.90 91.65
CA GLY A 639 -16.60 6.23 90.63
C GLY A 639 -15.59 5.07 90.28
N GLU A 640 -14.84 5.17 89.15
CA GLU A 640 -13.67 4.34 88.64
C GLU A 640 -13.83 2.77 88.52
N VAL A 641 -12.88 1.89 88.08
CA VAL A 641 -11.38 1.91 87.86
C VAL A 641 -10.88 0.92 86.75
N ALA A 642 -9.75 1.23 86.06
CA ALA A 642 -8.69 0.32 85.47
C ALA A 642 -9.03 -0.82 84.44
N LEU A 643 -8.16 -1.43 83.58
CA LEU A 643 -6.81 -1.27 82.91
C LEU A 643 -6.74 -2.38 81.77
N THR A 644 -5.73 -2.72 80.92
CA THR A 644 -4.26 -2.50 80.80
C THR A 644 -3.70 -2.73 79.34
N LYS A 645 -2.56 -2.09 79.02
CA LYS A 645 -1.50 -2.25 77.95
C LYS A 645 -1.33 -3.55 77.09
N SER A 646 -0.92 -3.39 75.82
CA SER A 646 0.41 -3.82 75.25
C SER A 646 0.68 -3.32 73.79
N THR A 647 1.86 -3.60 73.23
CA THR A 647 2.42 -3.15 71.90
C THR A 647 3.01 -4.36 71.10
N SER A 648 3.69 -4.31 69.92
CA SER A 648 4.41 -3.25 69.16
C SER A 648 4.59 -3.51 67.64
N GLU A 649 5.40 -2.68 66.96
CA GLU A 649 5.64 -2.53 65.49
C GLU A 649 7.02 -3.15 65.02
N VAL A 650 7.56 -3.11 63.77
CA VAL A 650 7.24 -2.50 62.44
C VAL A 650 8.01 -3.17 61.25
N ALA A 651 7.59 -2.92 59.99
CA ALA A 651 8.34 -2.92 58.69
C ALA A 651 8.73 -4.23 57.91
N GLU A 652 8.94 -4.04 56.59
CA GLU A 652 9.55 -4.94 55.57
C GLU A 652 10.98 -4.42 55.16
N PRO A 653 11.68 -4.82 54.05
CA PRO A 653 11.53 -5.91 53.07
C PRO A 653 12.85 -6.67 52.71
N VAL A 654 12.88 -7.39 51.55
CA VAL A 654 14.02 -7.64 50.58
C VAL A 654 14.30 -9.11 50.16
N VAL A 655 13.83 -9.47 48.95
CA VAL A 655 14.51 -10.15 47.80
C VAL A 655 15.44 -11.37 48.04
N GLN A 656 15.12 -12.58 47.48
CA GLN A 656 15.74 -13.18 46.25
C GLN A 656 15.58 -14.72 46.07
N LYS A 657 15.35 -15.12 44.80
CA LYS A 657 15.85 -16.32 44.08
C LYS A 657 15.08 -17.66 44.10
N ARG A 658 15.14 -18.31 42.93
CA ARG A 658 14.47 -19.54 42.45
C ARG A 658 15.54 -20.56 42.04
N VAL A 659 15.28 -21.86 42.16
CA VAL A 659 15.65 -22.95 41.21
C VAL A 659 15.20 -24.31 41.78
N GLU A 660 14.59 -25.14 40.94
CA GLU A 660 14.37 -26.58 41.17
C GLU A 660 15.19 -27.40 40.16
N ALA A 661 15.36 -28.70 40.43
CA ALA A 661 16.41 -29.52 39.81
C ALA A 661 16.09 -30.09 38.42
N PRO A 662 17.11 -30.34 37.57
CA PRO A 662 16.98 -31.16 36.37
C PRO A 662 17.17 -32.65 36.68
N ALA A 663 16.41 -33.51 36.00
CA ALA A 663 16.68 -34.95 35.92
C ALA A 663 17.49 -35.27 34.64
N SER A 664 18.26 -36.37 34.66
CA SER A 664 19.11 -36.83 33.57
C SER A 664 18.49 -37.98 32.78
N VAL A 665 19.02 -38.24 31.58
CA VAL A 665 19.30 -39.57 31.01
C VAL A 665 20.27 -39.40 29.82
N GLN A 666 20.94 -40.48 29.40
CA GLN A 666 22.10 -40.46 28.49
C GLN A 666 21.87 -41.37 27.25
N SER A 667 22.88 -41.41 26.36
CA SER A 667 23.22 -42.50 25.41
C SER A 667 22.43 -42.58 24.08
N ALA A 668 22.96 -43.20 22.99
CA ALA A 668 24.35 -43.39 22.53
C ALA A 668 24.42 -44.02 21.11
N ASP A 669 25.63 -43.94 20.52
CA ASP A 669 26.26 -44.89 19.57
C ASP A 669 26.07 -44.73 18.03
N LYS A 670 26.86 -45.51 17.26
CA LYS A 670 27.36 -45.24 15.90
C LYS A 670 26.68 -46.08 14.80
N GLY A 671 26.77 -45.64 13.53
CA GLY A 671 26.48 -46.49 12.35
C GLY A 671 26.88 -45.85 11.01
N ILE A 672 27.91 -46.39 10.36
CA ILE A 672 28.46 -45.95 9.05
C ILE A 672 27.60 -46.51 7.90
N ASP A 673 27.41 -45.75 6.81
CA ASP A 673 27.48 -46.34 5.45
C ASP A 673 27.90 -45.33 4.36
N VAL A 674 28.41 -45.83 3.22
CA VAL A 674 29.10 -45.02 2.19
C VAL A 674 28.53 -45.26 0.79
N VAL A 675 27.79 -44.28 0.24
CA VAL A 675 27.37 -44.28 -1.17
C VAL A 675 27.58 -42.92 -1.86
N ARG A 676 28.60 -42.90 -2.73
CA ARG A 676 28.69 -42.21 -4.04
C ARG A 676 28.17 -40.75 -4.17
N ALA A 677 29.10 -39.83 -4.43
CA ALA A 677 28.79 -38.42 -4.71
C ALA A 677 28.12 -38.19 -6.08
N GLU A 678 27.13 -37.29 -6.10
CA GLU A 678 26.60 -36.66 -7.32
C GLU A 678 26.86 -35.15 -7.30
N LYS A 679 27.05 -34.54 -8.47
CA LYS A 679 27.46 -33.13 -8.60
C LYS A 679 26.26 -32.18 -8.48
N GLY A 680 26.36 -31.18 -7.60
CA GLY A 680 25.55 -29.96 -7.71
C GLY A 680 25.14 -29.27 -6.41
N ILE A 681 25.22 -29.96 -5.27
CA ILE A 681 24.83 -29.43 -3.96
C ILE A 681 25.95 -29.72 -2.97
N ALA A 682 26.31 -28.74 -2.13
CA ALA A 682 27.30 -28.94 -1.06
C ALA A 682 26.72 -29.86 0.03
N PRO A 683 27.55 -30.68 0.72
CA PRO A 683 27.08 -31.39 1.91
C PRO A 683 26.65 -30.36 2.96
N ILE A 684 25.58 -30.68 3.71
CA ILE A 684 25.13 -29.88 4.84
C ILE A 684 26.25 -29.92 5.89
N GLY A 685 26.74 -28.74 6.28
CA GLY A 685 27.75 -28.61 7.33
C GLY A 685 27.14 -28.87 8.72
N GLU A 686 28.00 -29.06 9.71
CA GLU A 686 27.57 -29.27 11.10
C GLU A 686 26.96 -27.99 11.74
N ASP A 687 27.11 -26.85 11.06
CA ASP A 687 26.55 -25.52 11.40
C ASP A 687 25.18 -25.24 10.73
N SER A 688 24.22 -26.19 10.76
CA SER A 688 22.86 -25.97 10.21
C SER A 688 21.85 -25.63 11.32
N ASP A 689 21.09 -24.54 11.16
CA ASP A 689 20.07 -24.07 12.11
C ASP A 689 18.86 -25.02 12.27
N ILE A 690 18.85 -26.17 11.60
CA ILE A 690 17.71 -27.09 11.54
C ILE A 690 17.89 -28.22 12.55
N PRO A 691 16.97 -28.39 13.54
CA PRO A 691 17.06 -29.44 14.54
C PRO A 691 17.18 -30.84 13.93
N ALA A 692 18.13 -31.63 14.44
CA ALA A 692 18.45 -32.97 13.94
C ALA A 692 17.23 -33.92 13.90
N GLU A 693 16.26 -33.73 14.80
CA GLU A 693 14.97 -34.45 14.79
C GLU A 693 14.17 -34.23 13.49
N LEU A 694 14.17 -33.02 12.93
CA LEU A 694 13.51 -32.74 11.65
C LEU A 694 14.27 -33.36 10.48
N LEU A 695 15.61 -33.40 10.54
CA LEU A 695 16.44 -34.12 9.57
C LEU A 695 16.20 -35.63 9.64
N HIS A 696 16.02 -36.20 10.82
CA HIS A 696 15.66 -37.61 11.00
C HIS A 696 14.26 -37.91 10.45
N ARG A 697 13.24 -37.12 10.83
CA ARG A 697 11.87 -37.24 10.31
C ARG A 697 11.79 -37.07 8.79
N LEU A 698 12.60 -36.20 8.18
CA LEU A 698 12.73 -36.08 6.72
C LEU A 698 13.29 -37.32 6.02
N ASN A 699 14.06 -38.16 6.72
CA ASN A 699 14.61 -39.40 6.16
C ASN A 699 13.80 -40.65 6.59
N SER A 700 12.68 -40.47 7.31
CA SER A 700 11.80 -41.56 7.71
C SER A 700 11.15 -42.25 6.50
N THR A 701 10.94 -43.56 6.61
CA THR A 701 10.17 -44.34 5.61
C THR A 701 8.71 -43.89 5.53
N SER A 702 8.16 -43.36 6.62
CA SER A 702 6.81 -42.83 6.74
C SER A 702 6.62 -41.53 5.94
N THR A 703 5.76 -41.57 4.92
CA THR A 703 5.40 -40.38 4.11
C THR A 703 4.76 -39.28 4.95
N VAL A 704 3.98 -39.65 5.99
CA VAL A 704 3.35 -38.71 6.92
C VAL A 704 4.42 -37.94 7.70
N GLU A 705 5.43 -38.62 8.24
CA GLU A 705 6.51 -37.96 8.98
C GLU A 705 7.35 -37.03 8.11
N ARG A 706 7.70 -37.45 6.88
CA ARG A 706 8.41 -36.58 5.91
C ARG A 706 7.59 -35.35 5.56
N SER A 707 6.30 -35.50 5.25
CA SER A 707 5.40 -34.39 4.91
C SER A 707 5.17 -33.42 6.08
N GLY A 708 5.09 -33.94 7.31
CA GLY A 708 5.02 -33.13 8.52
C GLY A 708 6.32 -32.37 8.78
N ALA A 709 7.48 -33.02 8.63
CA ALA A 709 8.78 -32.39 8.83
C ALA A 709 9.01 -31.21 7.88
N LEU A 710 8.57 -31.28 6.62
CA LEU A 710 8.61 -30.15 5.68
C LEU A 710 7.78 -28.96 6.17
N THR A 711 6.62 -29.22 6.79
CA THR A 711 5.76 -28.17 7.36
C THR A 711 6.46 -27.49 8.54
N ASP A 712 7.07 -28.27 9.43
CA ASP A 712 7.83 -27.75 10.57
C ASP A 712 9.08 -26.96 10.12
N ILE A 713 9.83 -27.46 9.13
CA ILE A 713 11.00 -26.79 8.56
C ILE A 713 10.61 -25.46 7.90
N SER A 714 9.45 -25.36 7.24
CA SER A 714 9.01 -24.08 6.65
C SER A 714 8.83 -22.95 7.66
N ARG A 715 8.58 -23.28 8.94
CA ARG A 715 8.43 -22.31 10.04
C ARG A 715 9.76 -21.80 10.59
N LEU A 716 10.86 -22.53 10.36
CA LEU A 716 12.21 -22.10 10.77
C LEU A 716 12.75 -21.04 9.80
N GLY A 717 12.34 -21.08 8.54
CA GLY A 717 12.81 -20.15 7.51
C GLY A 717 14.26 -20.39 7.12
N GLY A 718 14.86 -19.43 6.41
CA GLY A 718 16.28 -19.46 6.05
C GLY A 718 16.66 -20.34 4.86
N GLU A 719 17.96 -20.30 4.54
CA GLU A 719 18.56 -20.88 3.33
C GLU A 719 18.58 -22.41 3.34
N ASP A 720 18.87 -23.05 4.47
CA ASP A 720 18.89 -24.52 4.55
C ASP A 720 17.47 -25.11 4.48
N SER A 721 16.47 -24.41 5.04
CA SER A 721 15.06 -24.81 4.90
C SER A 721 14.62 -24.73 3.43
N PHE A 722 15.03 -23.68 2.71
CA PHE A 722 14.83 -23.59 1.26
C PHE A 722 15.47 -24.78 0.51
N ARG A 723 16.70 -25.18 0.87
CA ARG A 723 17.41 -26.30 0.23
C ARG A 723 16.74 -27.65 0.50
N LEU A 724 16.34 -27.92 1.74
CA LEU A 724 15.67 -29.18 2.11
C LEU A 724 14.28 -29.29 1.47
N ILE A 725 13.49 -28.22 1.49
CA ILE A 725 12.19 -28.18 0.82
C ILE A 725 12.36 -28.32 -0.70
N SER A 726 13.37 -27.65 -1.29
CA SER A 726 13.70 -27.80 -2.72
C SER A 726 14.12 -29.21 -3.10
N LYS A 727 14.85 -29.93 -2.23
CA LYS A 727 15.21 -31.34 -2.43
C LYS A 727 14.00 -32.27 -2.33
N ALA A 728 13.02 -31.96 -1.48
CA ALA A 728 11.84 -32.79 -1.27
C ALA A 728 10.87 -32.87 -2.47
N PHE A 729 11.02 -32.00 -3.48
CA PHE A 729 10.36 -32.19 -4.79
C PHE A 729 10.89 -33.41 -5.58
N ASP A 730 11.98 -34.04 -5.14
CA ASP A 730 12.50 -35.29 -5.71
C ASP A 730 11.99 -36.53 -4.94
N ASP A 731 11.16 -36.39 -3.90
CA ASP A 731 10.60 -37.53 -3.15
C ASP A 731 9.67 -38.37 -4.05
N PRO A 732 9.70 -39.72 -3.98
CA PRO A 732 8.81 -40.57 -4.77
C PRO A 732 7.31 -40.37 -4.46
N SER A 733 6.93 -40.01 -3.24
CA SER A 733 5.53 -39.78 -2.85
C SER A 733 5.00 -38.43 -3.35
N PRO A 734 3.86 -38.39 -4.06
CA PRO A 734 3.23 -37.12 -4.45
C PRO A 734 2.81 -36.29 -3.22
N ASP A 735 2.45 -36.93 -2.11
CA ASP A 735 2.01 -36.25 -0.89
C ASP A 735 3.15 -35.46 -0.22
N VAL A 736 4.37 -36.02 -0.24
CA VAL A 736 5.57 -35.34 0.26
C VAL A 736 5.95 -34.17 -0.66
N ARG A 737 5.85 -34.34 -1.99
CA ARG A 737 6.08 -33.22 -2.93
C ARG A 737 5.00 -32.13 -2.84
N ASN A 738 3.75 -32.50 -2.54
CA ASN A 738 2.65 -31.58 -2.27
C ASN A 738 2.86 -30.82 -0.95
N ALA A 739 3.39 -31.48 0.08
CA ALA A 739 3.84 -30.82 1.29
C ALA A 739 5.03 -29.88 1.02
N ALA A 740 5.99 -30.26 0.16
CA ALA A 740 7.08 -29.38 -0.27
C ALA A 740 6.57 -28.13 -1.00
N ALA A 741 5.54 -28.24 -1.85
CA ALA A 741 4.89 -27.09 -2.49
C ALA A 741 4.28 -26.15 -1.45
N ARG A 742 3.52 -26.66 -0.48
CA ARG A 742 2.92 -25.85 0.60
C ARG A 742 3.99 -25.21 1.49
N ALA A 743 5.00 -25.98 1.87
CA ALA A 743 6.14 -25.53 2.68
C ALA A 743 6.95 -24.44 1.99
N LEU A 744 7.18 -24.53 0.67
CA LEU A 744 7.87 -23.48 -0.09
C LEU A 744 7.01 -22.21 -0.22
N TYR A 745 5.69 -22.37 -0.36
CA TYR A 745 4.74 -21.26 -0.40
C TYR A 745 4.62 -20.50 0.94
N SER A 746 4.91 -21.15 2.07
CA SER A 746 4.92 -20.53 3.41
C SER A 746 6.31 -20.07 3.88
N LEU A 747 7.39 -20.36 3.15
CA LEU A 747 8.77 -20.13 3.60
C LEU A 747 9.22 -18.65 3.59
N GLN A 748 8.69 -17.84 2.66
CA GLN A 748 9.08 -16.45 2.46
C GLN A 748 7.86 -15.57 2.17
N ALA A 749 7.99 -14.26 2.46
CA ALA A 749 6.98 -13.27 2.11
C ALA A 749 6.79 -13.17 0.59
N ASP A 750 7.88 -13.11 -0.18
CA ASP A 750 7.83 -13.27 -1.65
C ASP A 750 7.77 -14.75 -2.03
N ARG A 751 6.55 -15.24 -2.18
CA ARG A 751 6.24 -16.63 -2.52
C ARG A 751 6.67 -16.95 -3.96
N ALA A 752 6.57 -15.97 -4.87
CA ALA A 752 6.90 -16.13 -6.28
C ALA A 752 8.42 -16.24 -6.51
N ALA A 753 9.23 -15.48 -5.78
CA ALA A 753 10.69 -15.58 -5.83
C ALA A 753 11.18 -16.95 -5.37
N SER A 754 10.62 -17.50 -4.29
CA SER A 754 10.94 -18.85 -3.80
C SER A 754 10.70 -19.93 -4.87
N PHE A 755 9.54 -19.94 -5.53
CA PHE A 755 9.29 -20.87 -6.65
C PHE A 755 10.16 -20.59 -7.89
N THR A 756 10.41 -19.32 -8.22
CA THR A 756 11.28 -18.93 -9.33
C THR A 756 12.71 -19.45 -9.12
N ARG A 757 13.23 -19.36 -7.89
CA ARG A 757 14.54 -19.89 -7.51
C ARG A 757 14.57 -21.42 -7.60
N ALA A 758 13.57 -22.11 -7.03
CA ALA A 758 13.48 -23.58 -7.08
C ALA A 758 13.38 -24.11 -8.53
N LEU A 759 12.69 -23.42 -9.43
CA LEU A 759 12.62 -23.76 -10.85
C LEU A 759 13.93 -23.44 -11.62
N ARG A 760 14.71 -22.45 -11.17
CA ARG A 760 16.03 -22.11 -11.74
C ARG A 760 17.11 -23.12 -11.33
N GLU A 761 17.13 -23.51 -10.06
CA GLU A 761 18.11 -24.44 -9.48
C GLU A 761 17.72 -25.92 -9.67
N GLY A 762 16.46 -26.21 -9.99
CA GLY A 762 15.94 -27.56 -10.22
C GLY A 762 16.35 -28.18 -11.56
N THR A 763 16.51 -29.51 -11.53
CA THR A 763 16.67 -30.34 -12.74
C THR A 763 15.40 -30.27 -13.63
N PRO A 764 15.45 -30.68 -14.91
CA PRO A 764 14.25 -30.75 -15.75
C PRO A 764 13.11 -31.60 -15.17
N GLU A 765 13.45 -32.63 -14.39
CA GLU A 765 12.49 -33.50 -13.71
C GLU A 765 11.95 -32.83 -12.44
N ARG A 766 12.82 -32.24 -11.59
CA ARG A 766 12.39 -31.46 -10.42
C ARG A 766 11.47 -30.31 -10.82
N ARG A 767 11.73 -29.63 -11.95
CA ARG A 767 10.83 -28.59 -12.49
C ARG A 767 9.42 -29.13 -12.76
N ARG A 768 9.29 -30.27 -13.43
CA ARG A 768 7.99 -30.93 -13.66
C ARG A 768 7.33 -31.33 -12.33
N ASN A 769 8.11 -31.87 -11.39
CA ASN A 769 7.61 -32.22 -10.07
C ASN A 769 7.08 -31.00 -9.30
N ILE A 770 7.77 -29.85 -9.35
CA ILE A 770 7.32 -28.58 -8.78
C ILE A 770 5.98 -28.14 -9.41
N GLY A 771 5.88 -28.14 -10.75
CA GLY A 771 4.63 -27.80 -11.45
C GLY A 771 3.47 -28.74 -11.09
N SER A 772 3.72 -30.05 -11.07
CA SER A 772 2.73 -31.08 -10.76
C SER A 772 2.27 -30.99 -9.29
N SER A 773 3.17 -30.58 -8.40
CA SER A 773 2.85 -30.36 -6.98
C SER A 773 2.13 -29.04 -6.75
N LEU A 774 2.41 -27.98 -7.52
CA LEU A 774 1.59 -26.76 -7.52
C LEU A 774 0.14 -27.05 -7.93
N ALA A 775 -0.04 -27.90 -8.95
CA ALA A 775 -1.35 -28.34 -9.40
C ALA A 775 -2.10 -29.22 -8.37
N SER A 776 -1.42 -30.21 -7.78
CA SER A 776 -2.09 -31.21 -6.91
C SER A 776 -2.08 -30.89 -5.41
N SER A 777 -1.29 -29.93 -4.95
CA SER A 777 -1.33 -29.45 -3.55
C SER A 777 -2.52 -28.54 -3.21
N GLY A 778 -3.32 -28.15 -4.21
CA GLY A 778 -4.45 -27.21 -4.07
C GLY A 778 -4.09 -25.75 -4.33
N LEU A 779 -2.80 -25.38 -4.21
CA LEU A 779 -2.33 -23.99 -4.38
C LEU A 779 -2.73 -23.38 -5.73
N ALA A 780 -2.75 -24.17 -6.81
CA ALA A 780 -3.24 -23.72 -8.11
C ALA A 780 -4.74 -23.38 -8.11
N SER A 781 -5.58 -24.17 -7.43
CA SER A 781 -7.02 -23.90 -7.31
C SER A 781 -7.28 -22.62 -6.51
N ASP A 782 -6.57 -22.46 -5.39
CA ASP A 782 -6.65 -21.27 -4.55
C ASP A 782 -6.18 -20.02 -5.30
N ALA A 783 -5.09 -20.12 -6.07
CA ALA A 783 -4.63 -19.05 -6.94
C ALA A 783 -5.65 -18.70 -8.03
N ILE A 784 -6.26 -19.68 -8.71
CA ILE A 784 -7.28 -19.44 -9.73
C ILE A 784 -8.47 -18.67 -9.14
N ALA A 785 -8.90 -19.00 -7.91
CA ALA A 785 -9.95 -18.28 -7.21
C ALA A 785 -9.57 -16.84 -6.81
N ASN A 786 -8.28 -16.56 -6.58
CA ASN A 786 -7.78 -15.22 -6.21
C ASN A 786 -7.39 -14.34 -7.43
N LEU A 787 -7.55 -14.81 -8.68
CA LEU A 787 -7.26 -14.02 -9.88
C LEU A 787 -8.15 -12.78 -10.08
N THR A 788 -9.31 -12.72 -9.40
CA THR A 788 -10.23 -11.57 -9.39
C THR A 788 -10.52 -11.10 -7.96
N GLY A 789 -9.49 -11.11 -7.10
CA GLY A 789 -9.59 -10.68 -5.71
C GLY A 789 -9.38 -9.18 -5.51
N GLU A 790 -9.97 -8.62 -4.45
CA GLU A 790 -9.88 -7.18 -4.11
C GLU A 790 -8.44 -6.71 -3.82
N SER A 791 -7.56 -7.61 -3.37
CA SER A 791 -6.15 -7.30 -3.13
C SER A 791 -5.32 -7.51 -4.40
N ARG A 792 -4.75 -6.41 -4.89
CA ARG A 792 -3.79 -6.38 -6.00
C ARG A 792 -2.55 -7.26 -5.74
N GLU A 793 -2.11 -7.34 -4.49
CA GLU A 793 -1.00 -8.18 -4.04
C GLU A 793 -1.34 -9.68 -4.17
N LYS A 794 -2.47 -10.12 -3.57
CA LYS A 794 -2.94 -11.51 -3.71
C LYS A 794 -3.20 -11.91 -5.17
N THR A 795 -3.70 -10.97 -5.98
CA THR A 795 -3.92 -11.19 -7.41
C THR A 795 -2.60 -11.34 -8.18
N TYR A 796 -1.57 -10.56 -7.83
CA TYR A 796 -0.23 -10.68 -8.41
C TYR A 796 0.48 -11.97 -8.00
N ASP A 797 0.39 -12.36 -6.72
CA ASP A 797 0.87 -13.66 -6.21
C ASP A 797 0.21 -14.82 -6.95
N ALA A 798 -1.12 -14.79 -7.07
CA ALA A 798 -1.89 -15.81 -7.77
C ALA A 798 -1.49 -15.92 -9.25
N PHE A 799 -1.42 -14.79 -9.95
CA PHE A 799 -0.96 -14.74 -11.34
C PHE A 799 0.46 -15.30 -11.48
N SER A 800 1.38 -14.88 -10.60
CA SER A 800 2.78 -15.30 -10.64
C SER A 800 2.94 -16.80 -10.37
N LEU A 801 2.22 -17.36 -9.38
CA LEU A 801 2.26 -18.78 -9.05
C LEU A 801 1.74 -19.64 -10.21
N LEU A 802 0.63 -19.24 -10.83
CA LEU A 802 0.04 -19.93 -11.97
C LEU A 802 0.89 -19.79 -13.25
N PHE A 803 1.54 -18.64 -13.44
CA PHE A 803 2.51 -18.44 -14.51
C PHE A 803 3.75 -19.33 -14.33
N LEU A 804 4.26 -19.48 -13.10
CA LEU A 804 5.36 -20.40 -12.78
C LEU A 804 4.97 -21.88 -12.95
N MET A 805 3.74 -22.26 -12.56
CA MET A 805 3.18 -23.59 -12.82
C MET A 805 3.07 -23.87 -14.33
N ALA A 806 2.56 -22.92 -15.11
CA ALA A 806 2.54 -23.01 -16.57
C ALA A 806 3.96 -23.17 -17.14
N LYS A 807 4.91 -22.31 -16.74
CA LYS A 807 6.33 -22.39 -17.15
C LYS A 807 7.00 -23.72 -16.79
N ALA A 808 6.59 -24.39 -15.71
CA ALA A 808 7.03 -25.73 -15.34
C ALA A 808 6.49 -26.85 -16.26
N GLY A 809 5.47 -26.56 -17.07
CA GLY A 809 4.84 -27.45 -18.05
C GLY A 809 3.39 -27.84 -17.71
N GLU A 810 2.88 -27.46 -16.55
CA GLU A 810 1.57 -27.92 -16.05
C GLU A 810 0.46 -26.93 -16.35
N VAL A 811 -0.13 -27.08 -17.54
CA VAL A 811 -1.21 -26.22 -18.03
C VAL A 811 -2.61 -26.83 -17.87
N GLN A 812 -2.74 -28.11 -17.51
CA GLN A 812 -4.05 -28.80 -17.45
C GLN A 812 -5.05 -28.17 -16.46
N PRO A 813 -4.67 -27.70 -15.24
CA PRO A 813 -5.60 -27.01 -14.34
C PRO A 813 -6.12 -25.71 -14.94
N LEU A 814 -5.26 -24.96 -15.64
CA LEU A 814 -5.59 -23.70 -16.30
C LEU A 814 -6.50 -23.92 -17.51
N MET A 815 -6.22 -24.95 -18.31
CA MET A 815 -7.09 -25.38 -19.41
C MET A 815 -8.49 -25.74 -18.90
N LYS A 816 -8.60 -26.49 -17.80
CA LYS A 816 -9.88 -26.82 -17.18
C LYS A 816 -10.60 -25.59 -16.62
N ALA A 817 -9.88 -24.63 -16.04
CA ALA A 817 -10.48 -23.38 -15.58
C ALA A 817 -11.12 -22.58 -16.72
N ILE A 818 -10.55 -22.60 -17.94
CA ILE A 818 -11.16 -21.96 -19.10
C ILE A 818 -12.48 -22.66 -19.53
N GLU A 819 -12.59 -23.98 -19.37
CA GLU A 819 -13.79 -24.75 -19.71
C GLU A 819 -14.90 -24.66 -18.64
N ASP A 820 -14.55 -24.81 -17.37
CA ASP A 820 -15.51 -25.10 -16.29
C ASP A 820 -15.76 -23.92 -15.32
N TYR A 821 -14.85 -22.97 -15.16
CA TYR A 821 -14.91 -22.02 -14.03
C TYR A 821 -16.09 -21.03 -14.13
N PRO A 822 -16.85 -20.73 -13.06
CA PRO A 822 -18.06 -19.90 -13.18
C PRO A 822 -17.83 -18.44 -13.63
N ASN A 823 -16.79 -17.76 -13.14
CA ASN A 823 -16.53 -16.35 -13.51
C ASN A 823 -15.85 -16.24 -14.89
N ILE A 824 -16.46 -15.48 -15.79
CA ILE A 824 -15.92 -15.15 -17.13
C ILE A 824 -14.60 -14.37 -17.02
N GLU A 825 -14.45 -13.47 -16.05
CA GLU A 825 -13.23 -12.68 -15.87
C GLU A 825 -12.03 -13.56 -15.52
N VAL A 826 -12.23 -14.56 -14.64
CA VAL A 826 -11.20 -15.56 -14.31
C VAL A 826 -10.83 -16.39 -15.54
N ARG A 827 -11.80 -16.80 -16.38
CA ARG A 827 -11.51 -17.47 -17.66
C ARG A 827 -10.62 -16.58 -18.56
N LEU A 828 -10.99 -15.30 -18.71
CA LEU A 828 -10.23 -14.34 -19.52
C LEU A 828 -8.83 -14.07 -18.97
N ALA A 829 -8.69 -13.97 -17.64
CA ALA A 829 -7.39 -13.83 -16.97
C ALA A 829 -6.50 -15.05 -17.21
N VAL A 830 -7.05 -16.27 -17.11
CA VAL A 830 -6.32 -17.52 -17.39
C VAL A 830 -5.92 -17.64 -18.87
N VAL A 831 -6.78 -17.25 -19.82
CA VAL A 831 -6.42 -17.20 -21.26
C VAL A 831 -5.25 -16.24 -21.48
N LYS A 832 -5.29 -15.03 -20.91
CA LYS A 832 -4.22 -14.04 -21.01
C LYS A 832 -2.92 -14.50 -20.35
N LEU A 833 -2.99 -15.11 -19.17
CA LEU A 833 -1.85 -15.69 -18.46
C LEU A 833 -1.16 -16.77 -19.30
N LEU A 834 -1.94 -17.70 -19.86
CA LEU A 834 -1.42 -18.75 -20.73
C LEU A 834 -0.80 -18.17 -22.00
N ALA A 835 -1.43 -17.19 -22.67
CA ALA A 835 -0.86 -16.51 -23.83
C ALA A 835 0.51 -15.85 -23.51
N LEU A 836 0.61 -15.15 -22.38
CA LEU A 836 1.85 -14.54 -21.90
C LEU A 836 2.92 -15.58 -21.50
N SER A 837 2.54 -16.82 -21.22
CA SER A 837 3.52 -17.89 -20.93
C SER A 837 4.42 -18.23 -22.13
N GLY A 838 3.97 -17.97 -23.37
CA GLY A 838 4.77 -18.16 -24.58
C GLY A 838 5.10 -19.63 -24.93
N GLN A 839 4.44 -20.61 -24.29
CA GLN A 839 4.60 -22.04 -24.60
C GLN A 839 3.80 -22.46 -25.85
N PRO A 840 4.44 -22.95 -26.94
CA PRO A 840 3.74 -23.39 -28.15
C PRO A 840 2.87 -24.64 -27.93
N GLU A 841 3.14 -25.43 -26.88
CA GLU A 841 2.40 -26.66 -26.53
C GLU A 841 0.92 -26.39 -26.18
N ILE A 842 0.58 -25.15 -25.83
CA ILE A 842 -0.78 -24.69 -25.52
C ILE A 842 -1.62 -24.54 -26.80
N VAL A 843 -1.02 -24.17 -27.94
CA VAL A 843 -1.74 -23.81 -29.18
C VAL A 843 -2.68 -24.94 -29.69
N PRO A 844 -2.28 -26.23 -29.71
CA PRO A 844 -3.21 -27.32 -30.06
C PRO A 844 -4.38 -27.47 -29.08
N ALA A 845 -4.20 -27.10 -27.81
CA ALA A 845 -5.26 -27.15 -26.80
C ALA A 845 -6.23 -25.98 -26.97
N PHE A 846 -5.73 -24.76 -27.18
CA PHE A 846 -6.54 -23.58 -27.51
C PHE A 846 -7.34 -23.77 -28.82
N ARG A 847 -6.76 -24.41 -29.85
CA ARG A 847 -7.53 -24.76 -31.07
C ARG A 847 -8.69 -25.71 -30.78
N ARG A 848 -8.54 -26.67 -29.85
CA ARG A 848 -9.65 -27.55 -29.43
C ARG A 848 -10.72 -26.77 -28.63
N LEU A 849 -10.31 -25.83 -27.77
CA LEU A 849 -11.22 -24.93 -27.07
C LEU A 849 -12.06 -24.08 -28.03
N ALA A 850 -11.43 -23.40 -28.98
CA ALA A 850 -12.12 -22.49 -29.90
C ALA A 850 -13.19 -23.17 -30.78
N VAL A 851 -13.02 -24.47 -31.07
CA VAL A 851 -13.97 -25.30 -31.82
C VAL A 851 -15.09 -25.87 -30.92
N ARG A 852 -14.85 -26.01 -29.60
CA ARG A 852 -15.89 -26.40 -28.65
C ARG A 852 -16.89 -25.26 -28.46
N GLY A 853 -18.09 -25.43 -29.01
CA GLY A 853 -19.16 -24.43 -28.99
C GLY A 853 -19.70 -24.03 -27.61
N SER A 854 -19.21 -24.64 -26.52
CA SER A 854 -19.61 -24.42 -25.12
C SER A 854 -18.98 -23.20 -24.45
N LEU A 855 -17.95 -22.56 -25.05
CA LEU A 855 -17.34 -21.36 -24.47
C LEU A 855 -18.14 -20.08 -24.78
N PRO A 856 -18.28 -19.14 -23.82
CA PRO A 856 -18.81 -17.80 -24.07
C PRO A 856 -18.10 -17.07 -25.22
N SER A 857 -18.79 -16.13 -25.88
CA SER A 857 -18.30 -15.38 -27.04
C SER A 857 -16.99 -14.65 -26.75
N GLU A 858 -16.87 -14.07 -25.57
CA GLU A 858 -15.78 -13.22 -25.10
C GLU A 858 -14.53 -14.07 -24.84
N VAL A 859 -14.73 -15.19 -24.14
CA VAL A 859 -13.68 -16.19 -23.85
C VAL A 859 -13.19 -16.84 -25.15
N ARG A 860 -14.11 -17.16 -26.07
CA ARG A 860 -13.78 -17.73 -27.38
C ARG A 860 -12.99 -16.74 -28.25
N SER A 861 -13.35 -15.45 -28.22
CA SER A 861 -12.61 -14.39 -28.88
C SER A 861 -11.18 -14.27 -28.33
N ALA A 862 -11.03 -14.19 -26.99
CA ALA A 862 -9.73 -14.13 -26.33
C ALA A 862 -8.84 -15.37 -26.61
N VAL A 863 -9.43 -16.57 -26.73
CA VAL A 863 -8.68 -17.78 -27.12
C VAL A 863 -8.19 -17.68 -28.57
N MET A 864 -8.98 -17.11 -29.48
CA MET A 864 -8.58 -16.89 -30.88
C MET A 864 -7.53 -15.78 -31.02
N GLU A 865 -7.65 -14.69 -30.26
CA GLU A 865 -6.65 -13.63 -30.13
C GLU A 865 -5.31 -14.21 -29.63
N ALA A 866 -5.34 -15.03 -28.57
CA ALA A 866 -4.16 -15.72 -28.07
C ALA A 866 -3.50 -16.61 -29.13
N ILE A 867 -4.28 -17.40 -29.89
CA ILE A 867 -3.75 -18.19 -31.02
C ILE A 867 -3.04 -17.31 -32.05
N ALA A 868 -3.60 -16.13 -32.37
CA ALA A 868 -2.98 -15.19 -33.31
C ALA A 868 -1.66 -14.59 -32.76
N ILE A 869 -1.62 -14.23 -31.47
CA ILE A 869 -0.40 -13.76 -30.78
C ILE A 869 0.71 -14.82 -30.87
N TYR A 870 0.39 -16.10 -30.68
CA TYR A 870 1.34 -17.20 -30.87
C TYR A 870 1.83 -17.31 -32.32
N GLN A 871 0.95 -17.17 -33.32
CA GLN A 871 1.34 -17.27 -34.74
C GLN A 871 2.29 -16.14 -35.17
N ILE A 872 2.02 -14.90 -34.75
CA ILE A 872 2.91 -13.75 -34.98
C ILE A 872 4.26 -13.98 -34.28
N SER A 873 4.22 -14.48 -33.04
CA SER A 873 5.44 -14.78 -32.26
C SER A 873 6.29 -15.90 -32.85
N SER A 874 5.68 -16.92 -33.48
CA SER A 874 6.42 -17.96 -34.21
C SER A 874 7.05 -17.43 -35.49
N GLN A 875 6.33 -16.63 -36.28
CA GLN A 875 6.85 -16.04 -37.52
C GLN A 875 8.07 -15.14 -37.24
N ASN A 876 8.00 -14.29 -36.20
CA ASN A 876 9.13 -13.45 -35.80
C ASN A 876 10.37 -14.25 -35.35
N ARG A 877 10.18 -15.48 -34.81
CA ARG A 877 11.29 -16.39 -34.47
C ARG A 877 11.89 -17.06 -35.70
N GLU A 878 11.08 -17.47 -36.67
CA GLU A 878 11.56 -18.06 -37.92
C GLU A 878 12.33 -17.04 -38.80
N THR A 879 12.07 -15.74 -38.64
CA THR A 879 12.83 -14.67 -39.29
C THR A 879 14.12 -14.25 -38.57
N ALA A 880 14.42 -14.79 -37.39
CA ALA A 880 15.65 -14.47 -36.66
C ALA A 880 16.84 -15.29 -37.22
N PRO A 881 17.96 -14.66 -37.64
CA PRO A 881 19.11 -15.41 -38.14
C PRO A 881 19.75 -16.25 -37.03
N SER A 882 20.04 -17.52 -37.34
CA SER A 882 20.68 -18.46 -36.40
C SER A 882 22.11 -18.03 -36.07
N ALA A 883 22.29 -17.35 -34.95
CA ALA A 883 23.60 -17.22 -34.32
C ALA A 883 24.00 -18.58 -33.69
N ALA A 884 25.21 -19.04 -34.01
CA ALA A 884 25.82 -20.26 -33.49
C ALA A 884 26.85 -19.94 -32.39
#